data_AF-A0A8C1YPT7-F1
#
_entry.id   AF-A0A8C1YPT7-F1
#
_cell.length_a   1.000
_cell.length_b   1.000
_cell.length_c   1.000
_cell.angle_alpha   90.00
_cell.angle_beta   90.00
_cell.angle_gamma   90.00
#
_symmetry.space_group_name_H-M   'P 1'
#
loop_
_entity.id
_entity.type
_entity.pdbx_description
1 polymer ?
#
loop_
_entity_poly.entity_id
_entity_poly.type
_entity_poly.pdbx_seq_one_letter_code
_entity_poly.pdbx_strand_id
1 'polypeptide(L)'
;PYLRIVEQPKQRGFRFRYGCEGPSHGGLPGASSEKNRKSYPQVKICNYQGAARVVVQLVTHSTETHLHAHSLVGKQCDKGICIADLQSKDSSISFPNLGILHVTKKNVSKVLEERMIEAYRMGYNYGISIHPEIDALQGEVRMPRELTDTERNLISSASIHQSKEMDLSVVRLMFTAFLPDSDGGFSRRLEPVISDPIFDSKAPNASNLKIVRMDRTAGCVTGGEEVYLLCDKVQKDDIQVRFYEEDESGLTWEAYGDFSPTDVHRQFAIVFKTPKYRDQNLQKPISVFVQLKRKSDNETSEPKPFTYHPQIIDKEEVQRKRQKTLPNFQDYSGAGGGAGGMFRGGGGGSTAGGGCVLEPHLAELAGRQAQALFHYAVSGDARMLLAPQLRKPNLMFLMLRLLLKYKSVSQLTSIPNTAGLCPLHLAVQANSLSCVRALLDGGADVDVQEITCGRTALHLATELGNLSLAGCLLLEGNAYVDSVTYNGSTPLHIAAGRDSTKLCALLMAAGADPHKENFEPLFFKEDELCGTCEEEEEEDEGYIPGTTPMNMATSPEVYDILNGEEYQLTTTVVPPQGMNTEMNINYHSKQELCQALEGQTGGWESLAHALGLGILTSAFRLSSCPAGKLLDSYEVSGGTVRELVEGLKHVGNSSAVSLLQAMCKEPEAVHTTPQLTGNIDGAFLGNVVEHQPKVVGSSLPKGVVHETFPLCPGMHNHRLFTGTFPVVSAL
;
A
#
# COMPACT_ATOMS: atom_id res chain seq x y z
N PRO A 1 46.19 -41.82 2.99
CA PRO A 1 46.04 -40.40 2.61
C PRO A 1 44.69 -39.90 3.11
N TYR A 2 44.54 -38.60 3.40
CA TYR A 2 43.26 -38.02 3.84
C TYR A 2 43.12 -36.58 3.36
N LEU A 3 41.89 -36.11 3.19
CA LEU A 3 41.60 -34.72 2.83
C LEU A 3 41.47 -33.87 4.10
N ARG A 4 41.84 -32.59 4.03
CA ARG A 4 41.67 -31.62 5.13
C ARG A 4 41.39 -30.23 4.59
N ILE A 5 40.38 -29.56 5.13
CA ILE A 5 40.16 -28.12 4.87
C ILE A 5 41.30 -27.32 5.52
N VAL A 6 41.91 -26.41 4.75
CA VAL A 6 42.96 -25.48 5.18
C VAL A 6 42.35 -24.11 5.46
N GLU A 7 41.42 -23.68 4.60
CA GLU A 7 40.59 -22.49 4.80
C GLU A 7 39.12 -22.84 4.58
N GLN A 8 38.30 -22.61 5.61
CA GLN A 8 36.84 -22.73 5.55
C GLN A 8 36.25 -21.64 4.64
N PRO A 9 35.05 -21.85 4.06
CA PRO A 9 34.29 -20.76 3.45
C PRO A 9 33.85 -19.75 4.50
N LYS A 10 33.63 -18.50 4.08
CA LYS A 10 33.07 -17.48 4.96
C LYS A 10 31.60 -17.79 5.26
N GLN A 11 31.30 -18.05 6.53
CA GLN A 11 29.98 -18.53 6.94
C GLN A 11 28.84 -17.52 6.67
N ARG A 12 29.10 -16.20 6.78
CA ARG A 12 28.07 -15.14 6.65
C ARG A 12 28.53 -13.95 5.82
N GLY A 13 27.57 -13.21 5.29
CA GLY A 13 27.79 -12.07 4.39
C GLY A 13 28.02 -12.43 2.92
N PHE A 14 27.90 -13.70 2.54
CA PHE A 14 27.79 -14.12 1.14
C PHE A 14 26.31 -14.11 0.71
N ARG A 15 26.02 -13.88 -0.58
CA ARG A 15 24.65 -13.85 -1.11
C ARG A 15 24.45 -14.96 -2.13
N PHE A 16 23.44 -15.80 -1.94
CA PHE A 16 22.99 -16.75 -2.96
C PHE A 16 22.20 -16.01 -4.05
N ARG A 17 22.24 -16.51 -5.29
CA ARG A 17 21.75 -15.78 -6.47
C ARG A 17 20.74 -16.61 -7.26
N TYR A 18 19.61 -16.02 -7.65
CA TYR A 18 18.72 -16.67 -8.62
C TYR A 18 19.32 -16.61 -10.03
N GLY A 19 18.92 -17.52 -10.93
CA GLY A 19 19.44 -17.56 -12.30
C GLY A 19 19.25 -16.26 -13.09
N CYS A 20 18.13 -15.56 -12.83
CA CYS A 20 17.84 -14.23 -13.39
C CYS A 20 18.72 -13.09 -12.85
N GLU A 21 19.60 -13.32 -11.87
CA GLU A 21 20.59 -12.33 -11.42
C GLU A 21 21.92 -12.38 -12.21
N GLY A 22 22.07 -13.35 -13.11
CA GLY A 22 23.29 -13.55 -13.90
C GLY A 22 24.50 -14.07 -13.10
N PRO A 23 25.60 -14.43 -13.80
CA PRO A 23 26.75 -15.14 -13.20
C PRO A 23 27.77 -14.22 -12.49
N SER A 24 27.73 -12.91 -12.75
CA SER A 24 28.87 -11.99 -12.58
C SER A 24 29.20 -11.55 -11.16
N HIS A 25 28.54 -12.11 -10.14
CA HIS A 25 28.41 -11.49 -8.81
C HIS A 25 29.49 -11.83 -7.77
N GLY A 26 30.58 -12.48 -8.18
CA GLY A 26 31.77 -12.72 -7.36
C GLY A 26 31.76 -14.04 -6.57
N GLY A 27 32.94 -14.63 -6.41
CA GLY A 27 33.12 -15.92 -5.74
C GLY A 27 33.05 -15.86 -4.21
N LEU A 28 32.62 -16.98 -3.63
CA LEU A 28 32.56 -17.28 -2.20
C LEU A 28 33.94 -17.07 -1.54
N PRO A 29 34.07 -16.08 -0.63
CA PRO A 29 35.34 -15.83 0.05
C PRO A 29 35.63 -16.88 1.12
N GLY A 30 36.91 -17.01 1.47
CA GLY A 30 37.38 -17.78 2.62
C GLY A 30 37.08 -17.07 3.95
N ALA A 31 37.10 -17.82 5.04
CA ALA A 31 36.84 -17.32 6.39
C ALA A 31 37.85 -16.24 6.83
N SER A 32 39.09 -16.26 6.34
CA SER A 32 40.10 -15.22 6.63
C SER A 32 40.12 -14.06 5.62
N SER A 33 39.13 -13.97 4.72
CA SER A 33 39.15 -12.99 3.62
C SER A 33 38.75 -11.60 4.09
N GLU A 34 39.68 -10.66 3.86
CA GLU A 34 39.53 -9.24 4.14
C GLU A 34 39.32 -8.42 2.85
N LYS A 35 39.00 -7.13 2.99
CA LYS A 35 38.82 -6.21 1.84
C LYS A 35 40.08 -6.09 0.97
N ASN A 36 41.25 -6.04 1.60
CA ASN A 36 42.54 -5.80 0.95
C ASN A 36 43.31 -7.11 0.64
N ARG A 37 42.91 -8.22 1.27
CA ARG A 37 43.53 -9.54 1.12
C ARG A 37 42.42 -10.57 0.94
N LYS A 38 42.10 -10.86 -0.33
CA LYS A 38 41.13 -11.90 -0.68
C LYS A 38 41.74 -13.28 -0.43
N SER A 39 40.96 -14.13 0.22
CA SER A 39 41.26 -15.54 0.46
C SER A 39 40.00 -16.36 0.15
N TYR A 40 40.13 -17.69 0.07
CA TYR A 40 39.15 -18.53 -0.62
C TYR A 40 39.15 -19.95 -0.04
N PRO A 41 38.00 -20.68 -0.09
CA PRO A 41 37.94 -22.06 0.39
C PRO A 41 39.10 -22.88 -0.17
N GLN A 42 39.85 -23.54 0.71
CA GLN A 42 41.06 -24.28 0.34
C GLN A 42 41.12 -25.62 1.05
N VAL A 43 41.48 -26.68 0.32
CA VAL A 43 41.69 -28.03 0.87
C VAL A 43 43.09 -28.55 0.52
N LYS A 44 43.61 -29.44 1.36
CA LYS A 44 44.91 -30.09 1.23
C LYS A 44 44.73 -31.61 1.34
N ILE A 45 45.38 -32.34 0.45
CA ILE A 45 45.51 -33.79 0.59
C ILE A 45 46.75 -34.06 1.44
N CYS A 46 46.54 -34.64 2.61
CA CYS A 46 47.58 -35.02 3.55
C CYS A 46 48.05 -36.46 3.29
N ASN A 47 49.34 -36.70 3.50
CA ASN A 47 50.00 -38.00 3.31
C ASN A 47 49.81 -38.55 1.89
N TYR A 48 49.90 -37.67 0.89
CA TYR A 48 49.93 -37.95 -0.55
C TYR A 48 50.75 -36.86 -1.27
N GLN A 49 51.38 -37.22 -2.39
CA GLN A 49 51.98 -36.28 -3.33
C GLN A 49 51.92 -36.91 -4.73
N GLY A 50 51.27 -36.22 -5.67
CA GLY A 50 50.88 -36.77 -6.97
C GLY A 50 49.63 -36.08 -7.49
N ALA A 51 49.20 -36.43 -8.72
CA ALA A 51 47.95 -35.88 -9.26
C ALA A 51 46.74 -36.40 -8.47
N ALA A 52 45.67 -35.59 -8.38
CA ALA A 52 44.39 -35.98 -7.77
C ALA A 52 43.25 -35.12 -8.32
N ARG A 53 42.02 -35.62 -8.30
CA ARG A 53 40.81 -34.87 -8.62
C ARG A 53 40.07 -34.51 -7.33
N VAL A 54 39.64 -33.26 -7.17
CA VAL A 54 38.77 -32.85 -6.05
C VAL A 54 37.43 -32.40 -6.60
N VAL A 55 36.38 -33.03 -6.08
CA VAL A 55 34.98 -32.73 -6.37
C VAL A 55 34.40 -31.95 -5.19
N VAL A 56 33.58 -30.94 -5.45
CA VAL A 56 32.85 -30.16 -4.45
C VAL A 56 31.36 -30.18 -4.76
N GLN A 57 30.53 -30.46 -3.76
CA GLN A 57 29.07 -30.52 -3.86
C GLN A 57 28.43 -29.69 -2.74
N LEU A 58 27.26 -29.13 -2.99
CA LEU A 58 26.40 -28.55 -1.94
C LEU A 58 25.56 -29.63 -1.27
N VAL A 59 25.65 -29.67 0.06
CA VAL A 59 24.90 -30.56 0.96
C VAL A 59 24.19 -29.78 2.07
N THR A 60 23.26 -30.43 2.75
CA THR A 60 22.44 -29.84 3.82
C THR A 60 23.23 -29.55 5.11
N HIS A 61 22.60 -28.80 6.03
CA HIS A 61 23.10 -28.56 7.40
C HIS A 61 22.54 -29.54 8.46
N SER A 62 21.61 -30.42 8.07
CA SER A 62 20.94 -31.40 8.93
C SER A 62 21.91 -32.44 9.53
N THR A 63 21.43 -33.14 10.58
CA THR A 63 22.16 -34.21 11.27
C THR A 63 22.58 -35.35 10.34
N GLU A 64 21.70 -35.73 9.42
CA GLU A 64 22.02 -36.60 8.28
C GLU A 64 22.35 -35.73 7.07
N THR A 65 23.47 -36.01 6.39
CA THR A 65 23.94 -35.23 5.26
C THR A 65 23.23 -35.66 3.98
N HIS A 66 22.49 -34.74 3.38
CA HIS A 66 21.71 -34.93 2.15
C HIS A 66 22.20 -33.97 1.06
N LEU A 67 21.93 -34.26 -0.23
CA LEU A 67 22.19 -33.30 -1.30
C LEU A 67 21.34 -32.05 -1.11
N HIS A 68 21.92 -30.86 -1.27
CA HIS A 68 21.15 -29.61 -1.29
C HIS A 68 20.53 -29.37 -2.68
N ALA A 69 19.45 -28.61 -2.76
CA ALA A 69 18.82 -28.29 -4.05
C ALA A 69 19.49 -27.11 -4.79
N HIS A 70 20.25 -26.25 -4.09
CA HIS A 70 21.08 -25.21 -4.71
C HIS A 70 22.27 -25.83 -5.46
N SER A 71 22.79 -25.10 -6.45
CA SER A 71 23.87 -25.55 -7.33
C SER A 71 25.12 -24.69 -7.24
N LEU A 72 26.31 -25.30 -7.33
CA LEU A 72 27.57 -24.56 -7.50
C LEU A 72 27.69 -24.06 -8.94
N VAL A 73 28.05 -22.79 -9.11
CA VAL A 73 28.33 -22.16 -10.40
C VAL A 73 29.72 -21.52 -10.39
N GLY A 74 30.38 -21.40 -11.54
CA GLY A 74 31.76 -20.90 -11.62
C GLY A 74 32.58 -21.57 -12.72
N LYS A 75 33.82 -21.11 -12.92
CA LYS A 75 34.71 -21.54 -14.03
C LYS A 75 35.11 -23.02 -14.04
N GLN A 76 34.84 -23.75 -12.97
CA GLN A 76 35.15 -25.17 -12.80
C GLN A 76 33.92 -25.97 -12.36
N CYS A 77 32.72 -25.42 -12.57
CA CYS A 77 31.46 -25.99 -12.13
C CYS A 77 30.62 -26.45 -13.33
N ASP A 78 30.15 -27.69 -13.29
CA ASP A 78 29.16 -28.25 -14.23
C ASP A 78 28.02 -28.89 -13.41
N LYS A 79 26.77 -28.77 -13.88
CA LYS A 79 25.55 -29.34 -13.25
C LYS A 79 25.45 -29.15 -11.71
N GLY A 80 25.94 -28.03 -11.19
CA GLY A 80 25.91 -27.75 -9.74
C GLY A 80 26.98 -28.48 -8.92
N ILE A 81 28.04 -28.99 -9.55
CA ILE A 81 29.18 -29.68 -8.95
C ILE A 81 30.46 -28.99 -9.42
N CYS A 82 31.40 -28.68 -8.52
CA CYS A 82 32.73 -28.18 -8.92
C CYS A 82 33.72 -29.35 -9.04
N ILE A 83 34.52 -29.38 -10.11
CA ILE A 83 35.56 -30.39 -10.32
C ILE A 83 36.87 -29.69 -10.65
N ALA A 84 37.91 -29.93 -9.83
CA ALA A 84 39.22 -29.31 -10.02
C ALA A 84 40.35 -30.32 -9.79
N ASP A 85 41.29 -30.38 -10.74
CA ASP A 85 42.41 -31.32 -10.72
C ASP A 85 43.68 -30.68 -10.13
N LEU A 86 44.23 -31.34 -9.11
CA LEU A 86 45.48 -31.02 -8.43
C LEU A 86 46.66 -31.58 -9.23
N GLN A 87 47.64 -30.73 -9.57
CA GLN A 87 48.86 -31.17 -10.24
C GLN A 87 49.85 -31.81 -9.26
N SER A 88 50.73 -32.69 -9.77
CA SER A 88 51.65 -33.51 -8.96
C SER A 88 52.69 -32.74 -8.13
N LYS A 89 52.85 -31.42 -8.36
CA LYS A 89 53.72 -30.53 -7.58
C LYS A 89 53.01 -29.89 -6.39
N ASP A 90 51.69 -29.78 -6.47
CA ASP A 90 50.87 -29.06 -5.50
C ASP A 90 50.34 -30.01 -4.41
N SER A 91 50.15 -29.48 -3.20
CA SER A 91 49.56 -30.26 -2.08
C SER A 91 48.18 -29.74 -1.65
N SER A 92 47.73 -28.62 -2.22
CA SER A 92 46.52 -27.91 -1.81
C SER A 92 45.88 -27.19 -2.99
N ILE A 93 44.55 -27.24 -3.06
CA ILE A 93 43.74 -26.62 -4.12
C ILE A 93 42.75 -25.62 -3.50
N SER A 94 42.52 -24.51 -4.18
CA SER A 94 41.68 -23.40 -3.72
C SER A 94 40.63 -23.04 -4.76
N PHE A 95 39.45 -22.59 -4.32
CA PHE A 95 38.26 -22.45 -5.15
C PHE A 95 37.76 -20.99 -5.23
N PRO A 96 38.46 -20.09 -5.96
CA PRO A 96 38.22 -18.64 -5.88
C PRO A 96 36.96 -18.11 -6.59
N ASN A 97 36.30 -18.94 -7.40
CA ASN A 97 35.20 -18.51 -8.28
C ASN A 97 33.90 -19.32 -8.06
N LEU A 98 33.66 -19.83 -6.84
CA LEU A 98 32.41 -20.53 -6.49
C LEU A 98 31.26 -19.54 -6.24
N GLY A 99 30.23 -19.55 -7.06
CA GLY A 99 28.92 -18.99 -6.75
C GLY A 99 27.94 -20.07 -6.25
N ILE A 100 26.87 -19.65 -5.58
CA ILE A 100 25.78 -20.52 -5.12
C ILE A 100 24.48 -20.05 -5.78
N LEU A 101 23.98 -20.87 -6.70
CA LEU A 101 22.73 -20.65 -7.44
C LEU A 101 21.54 -21.11 -6.58
N HIS A 102 20.71 -20.16 -6.18
CA HIS A 102 19.52 -20.35 -5.36
C HIS A 102 18.37 -20.90 -6.20
N VAL A 103 17.86 -22.09 -5.87
CA VAL A 103 16.66 -22.66 -6.52
C VAL A 103 15.38 -21.98 -6.01
N THR A 104 14.36 -21.82 -6.84
CA THR A 104 13.06 -21.29 -6.40
C THR A 104 12.31 -22.33 -5.56
N LYS A 105 11.50 -21.90 -4.57
CA LYS A 105 10.78 -22.84 -3.68
C LYS A 105 9.80 -23.77 -4.42
N LYS A 106 9.30 -23.37 -5.60
CA LYS A 106 8.47 -24.22 -6.47
C LYS A 106 9.24 -25.40 -7.08
N ASN A 107 10.55 -25.24 -7.33
CA ASN A 107 11.33 -26.17 -8.15
C ASN A 107 12.23 -27.13 -7.33
N VAL A 108 12.25 -27.01 -6.00
CA VAL A 108 13.17 -27.73 -5.09
C VAL A 108 13.17 -29.24 -5.33
N SER A 109 11.99 -29.88 -5.40
CA SER A 109 11.90 -31.34 -5.56
C SER A 109 12.49 -31.82 -6.88
N LYS A 110 12.13 -31.16 -8.00
CA LYS A 110 12.61 -31.54 -9.34
C LYS A 110 14.13 -31.36 -9.46
N VAL A 111 14.66 -30.23 -9.00
CA VAL A 111 16.12 -29.97 -9.06
C VAL A 111 16.88 -30.92 -8.13
N LEU A 112 16.31 -31.28 -6.98
CA LEU A 112 16.90 -32.27 -6.07
C LEU A 112 16.93 -33.68 -6.70
N GLU A 113 15.85 -34.08 -7.37
CA GLU A 113 15.77 -35.33 -8.15
C GLU A 113 16.84 -35.38 -9.24
N GLU A 114 16.96 -34.32 -10.04
CA GLU A 114 17.99 -34.19 -11.09
C GLU A 114 19.42 -34.27 -10.51
N ARG A 115 19.69 -33.60 -9.37
CA ARG A 115 21.00 -33.68 -8.69
C ARG A 115 21.28 -35.07 -8.10
N MET A 116 20.27 -35.76 -7.57
CA MET A 116 20.42 -37.14 -7.06
C MET A 116 20.73 -38.13 -8.20
N ILE A 117 20.03 -38.01 -9.33
CA ILE A 117 20.26 -38.86 -10.52
C ILE A 117 21.69 -38.67 -11.05
N GLU A 118 22.16 -37.43 -11.22
CA GLU A 118 23.51 -37.17 -11.73
C GLU A 118 24.59 -37.58 -10.69
N ALA A 119 24.36 -37.37 -9.39
CA ALA A 119 25.28 -37.83 -8.35
C ALA A 119 25.42 -39.36 -8.31
N TYR A 120 24.32 -40.11 -8.49
CA TYR A 120 24.35 -41.56 -8.61
C TYR A 120 25.07 -42.00 -9.89
N ARG A 121 24.75 -41.38 -11.04
CA ARG A 121 25.37 -41.66 -12.34
C ARG A 121 26.88 -41.43 -12.33
N MET A 122 27.36 -40.37 -11.66
CA MET A 122 28.79 -40.05 -11.53
C MET A 122 29.51 -40.81 -10.39
N GLY A 123 28.79 -41.51 -9.51
CA GLY A 123 29.37 -42.14 -8.33
C GLY A 123 29.82 -41.15 -7.24
N TYR A 124 29.23 -39.95 -7.21
CA TYR A 124 29.55 -38.87 -6.28
C TYR A 124 28.53 -38.77 -5.11
N ASN A 125 27.82 -39.85 -4.79
CA ASN A 125 26.87 -39.91 -3.68
C ASN A 125 27.45 -40.48 -2.36
N TYR A 126 28.75 -40.82 -2.31
CA TYR A 126 29.33 -41.41 -1.10
C TYR A 126 29.32 -40.45 0.09
N GLY A 127 28.84 -40.92 1.25
CA GLY A 127 28.73 -40.12 2.47
C GLY A 127 27.52 -39.16 2.47
N ILE A 128 26.63 -39.31 1.47
CA ILE A 128 25.34 -38.63 1.37
C ILE A 128 24.26 -39.71 1.55
N SER A 129 23.25 -39.40 2.36
CA SER A 129 21.99 -40.15 2.41
C SER A 129 21.12 -39.77 1.22
N ILE A 130 20.64 -40.74 0.45
CA ILE A 130 19.66 -40.56 -0.63
C ILE A 130 18.44 -41.43 -0.34
N HIS A 131 18.64 -42.74 -0.24
CA HIS A 131 17.62 -43.72 0.12
C HIS A 131 18.32 -45.02 0.54
N PRO A 132 17.92 -45.70 1.65
CA PRO A 132 18.68 -46.84 2.19
C PRO A 132 19.01 -47.95 1.17
N GLU A 133 18.12 -48.22 0.21
CA GLU A 133 18.34 -49.21 -0.85
C GLU A 133 19.32 -48.73 -1.94
N ILE A 134 19.38 -47.43 -2.23
CA ILE A 134 20.39 -46.81 -3.12
C ILE A 134 21.74 -46.78 -2.41
N ASP A 135 21.74 -46.49 -1.11
CA ASP A 135 22.94 -46.29 -0.32
C ASP A 135 23.62 -47.62 0.04
N ALA A 136 22.86 -48.71 0.14
CA ALA A 136 23.38 -50.08 0.17
C ALA A 136 24.17 -50.47 -1.10
N LEU A 137 23.97 -49.77 -2.22
CA LEU A 137 24.64 -50.04 -3.50
C LEU A 137 25.93 -49.21 -3.70
N GLN A 138 26.40 -48.46 -2.69
CA GLN A 138 27.60 -47.60 -2.74
C GLN A 138 28.96 -48.36 -2.69
N GLY A 139 28.97 -49.68 -2.91
CA GLY A 139 30.21 -50.46 -3.07
C GLY A 139 31.03 -50.02 -4.29
N GLU A 140 32.35 -50.23 -4.27
CA GLU A 140 33.35 -49.66 -5.21
C GLU A 140 32.92 -49.68 -6.70
N VAL A 141 32.80 -48.49 -7.32
CA VAL A 141 32.41 -48.34 -8.74
C VAL A 141 33.48 -47.57 -9.52
N ARG A 142 33.80 -48.09 -10.71
CA ARG A 142 34.72 -47.51 -11.70
C ARG A 142 34.03 -46.90 -12.93
N MET A 143 32.70 -47.02 -13.06
CA MET A 143 31.95 -46.76 -14.31
C MET A 143 30.62 -46.05 -14.05
N PRO A 144 30.13 -45.20 -14.97
CA PRO A 144 28.79 -44.62 -14.86
C PRO A 144 27.72 -45.72 -14.84
N ARG A 145 26.79 -45.67 -13.88
CA ARG A 145 25.61 -46.54 -13.87
C ARG A 145 24.50 -45.92 -14.71
N GLU A 146 23.85 -46.73 -15.54
CA GLU A 146 22.50 -46.42 -16.04
C GLU A 146 21.49 -46.74 -14.93
N LEU A 147 20.56 -45.83 -14.67
CA LEU A 147 19.54 -46.02 -13.63
C LEU A 147 18.44 -46.95 -14.13
N THR A 148 18.10 -47.97 -13.35
CA THR A 148 16.86 -48.73 -13.55
C THR A 148 15.64 -47.87 -13.22
N ASP A 149 14.47 -48.26 -13.72
CA ASP A 149 13.21 -47.58 -13.35
C ASP A 149 12.89 -47.73 -11.85
N THR A 150 13.33 -48.80 -11.20
CA THR A 150 13.19 -48.95 -9.74
C THR A 150 14.06 -47.94 -8.99
N GLU A 151 15.34 -47.80 -9.33
CA GLU A 151 16.25 -46.81 -8.73
C GLU A 151 15.74 -45.38 -8.95
N ARG A 152 15.23 -45.08 -10.16
CA ARG A 152 14.64 -43.78 -10.49
C ARG A 152 13.43 -43.47 -9.61
N ASN A 153 12.51 -44.43 -9.42
CA ASN A 153 11.34 -44.24 -8.56
C ASN A 153 11.71 -44.05 -7.08
N LEU A 154 12.76 -44.72 -6.60
CA LEU A 154 13.29 -44.50 -5.24
C LEU A 154 13.88 -43.10 -5.08
N ILE A 155 14.69 -42.64 -6.05
CA ILE A 155 15.25 -41.27 -6.06
C ILE A 155 14.13 -40.22 -6.16
N SER A 156 13.11 -40.46 -6.99
CA SER A 156 11.96 -39.56 -7.13
C SER A 156 11.21 -39.40 -5.79
N SER A 157 10.90 -40.52 -5.11
CA SER A 157 10.22 -40.48 -3.81
C SER A 157 11.07 -39.86 -2.69
N ALA A 158 12.39 -40.13 -2.68
CA ALA A 158 13.35 -39.50 -1.77
C ALA A 158 13.41 -37.97 -1.96
N SER A 159 13.44 -37.48 -3.21
CA SER A 159 13.45 -36.05 -3.52
C SER A 159 12.19 -35.34 -2.99
N ILE A 160 11.02 -35.98 -3.11
CA ILE A 160 9.72 -35.46 -2.64
C ILE A 160 9.64 -35.47 -1.11
N HIS A 161 10.37 -36.35 -0.42
CA HIS A 161 10.51 -36.31 1.04
C HIS A 161 11.45 -35.18 1.47
N GLN A 162 12.72 -35.24 1.04
CA GLN A 162 13.79 -34.36 1.50
C GLN A 162 13.55 -32.88 1.12
N SER A 163 12.89 -32.60 -0.01
CA SER A 163 12.57 -31.23 -0.43
C SER A 163 11.61 -30.48 0.51
N LYS A 164 10.86 -31.19 1.38
CA LYS A 164 9.96 -30.58 2.37
C LYS A 164 10.70 -30.01 3.58
N GLU A 165 11.82 -30.62 3.94
CA GLU A 165 12.65 -30.26 5.11
C GLU A 165 13.87 -29.41 4.71
N MET A 166 14.05 -29.16 3.41
CA MET A 166 15.17 -28.42 2.83
C MET A 166 15.17 -26.94 3.22
N ASP A 167 16.10 -26.55 4.10
CA ASP A 167 16.36 -25.14 4.39
C ASP A 167 17.18 -24.49 3.25
N LEU A 168 16.52 -23.62 2.48
CA LEU A 168 17.15 -22.88 1.38
C LEU A 168 18.06 -21.73 1.84
N SER A 169 18.07 -21.39 3.13
CA SER A 169 18.90 -20.31 3.70
C SER A 169 20.31 -20.73 4.12
N VAL A 170 20.60 -22.04 4.21
CA VAL A 170 21.89 -22.56 4.67
C VAL A 170 22.36 -23.77 3.84
N VAL A 171 23.66 -23.82 3.54
CA VAL A 171 24.30 -24.92 2.81
C VAL A 171 25.66 -25.25 3.41
N ARG A 172 26.22 -26.41 3.09
CA ARG A 172 27.63 -26.76 3.37
C ARG A 172 28.31 -27.23 2.08
N LEU A 173 29.63 -27.01 1.98
CA LEU A 173 30.46 -27.59 0.92
C LEU A 173 30.96 -28.96 1.38
N MET A 174 30.66 -30.00 0.62
CA MET A 174 31.26 -31.32 0.77
C MET A 174 32.41 -31.45 -0.23
N PHE A 175 33.63 -31.69 0.25
CA PHE A 175 34.81 -31.91 -0.59
C PHE A 175 35.15 -33.40 -0.59
N THR A 176 35.27 -33.99 -1.78
CA THR A 176 35.63 -35.40 -1.98
C THR A 176 36.81 -35.50 -2.93
N ALA A 177 37.89 -36.17 -2.52
CA ALA A 177 39.11 -36.31 -3.32
C ALA A 177 39.25 -37.73 -3.90
N PHE A 178 39.70 -37.82 -5.15
CA PHE A 178 39.90 -39.07 -5.89
C PHE A 178 41.35 -39.13 -6.39
N LEU A 179 42.05 -40.22 -6.05
CA LEU A 179 43.42 -40.46 -6.49
C LEU A 179 43.44 -41.31 -7.78
N PRO A 180 44.44 -41.13 -8.66
CA PRO A 180 44.56 -41.89 -9.89
C PRO A 180 44.77 -43.37 -9.60
N ASP A 181 44.20 -44.22 -10.44
CA ASP A 181 44.31 -45.68 -10.43
C ASP A 181 45.43 -46.16 -11.38
N SER A 182 45.60 -47.48 -11.47
CA SER A 182 46.51 -48.16 -12.39
C SER A 182 46.31 -47.76 -13.85
N ASP A 183 45.07 -47.46 -14.24
CA ASP A 183 44.67 -47.04 -15.58
C ASP A 183 44.69 -45.50 -15.77
N GLY A 184 45.29 -44.75 -14.83
CA GLY A 184 45.40 -43.29 -14.85
C GLY A 184 44.12 -42.52 -14.47
N GLY A 185 42.93 -43.13 -14.59
CA GLY A 185 41.66 -42.54 -14.18
C GLY A 185 41.53 -42.34 -12.66
N PHE A 186 40.83 -41.28 -12.23
CA PHE A 186 40.65 -40.94 -10.81
C PHE A 186 39.51 -41.73 -10.15
N SER A 187 39.78 -42.97 -9.72
CA SER A 187 38.80 -43.84 -9.04
C SER A 187 38.94 -43.90 -7.51
N ARG A 188 40.17 -43.74 -6.99
CA ARG A 188 40.50 -44.11 -5.61
C ARG A 188 40.11 -43.00 -4.64
N ARG A 189 38.83 -42.98 -4.27
CA ARG A 189 38.19 -42.01 -3.38
C ARG A 189 38.84 -41.99 -1.98
N LEU A 190 38.96 -40.79 -1.40
CA LEU A 190 39.28 -40.54 0.00
C LEU A 190 38.03 -40.15 0.79
N GLU A 191 38.12 -40.17 2.11
CA GLU A 191 36.99 -39.80 2.95
C GLU A 191 36.58 -38.33 2.77
N PRO A 192 35.27 -38.02 2.59
CA PRO A 192 34.82 -36.65 2.37
C PRO A 192 35.06 -35.76 3.59
N VAL A 193 35.15 -34.45 3.35
CA VAL A 193 35.19 -33.45 4.43
C VAL A 193 34.16 -32.38 4.14
N ILE A 194 33.30 -32.10 5.13
CA ILE A 194 32.23 -31.11 5.03
C ILE A 194 32.67 -29.80 5.71
N SER A 195 32.43 -28.67 5.06
CA SER A 195 32.76 -27.33 5.56
C SER A 195 31.88 -26.89 6.73
N ASP A 196 32.22 -25.75 7.31
CA ASP A 196 31.28 -24.96 8.11
C ASP A 196 30.02 -24.58 7.28
N PRO A 197 28.87 -24.31 7.92
CA PRO A 197 27.69 -23.79 7.23
C PRO A 197 27.92 -22.41 6.63
N ILE A 198 27.39 -22.22 5.42
CA ILE A 198 27.31 -20.95 4.72
C ILE A 198 25.84 -20.54 4.72
N PHE A 199 25.55 -19.37 5.27
CA PHE A 199 24.20 -18.82 5.34
C PHE A 199 24.03 -17.68 4.31
N ASP A 200 22.85 -17.61 3.69
CA ASP A 200 22.53 -16.53 2.74
C ASP A 200 22.25 -15.20 3.45
N SER A 201 23.06 -14.18 3.17
CA SER A 201 22.89 -12.82 3.69
C SER A 201 21.59 -12.13 3.23
N LYS A 202 20.83 -12.69 2.27
CA LYS A 202 19.47 -12.24 1.95
C LYS A 202 18.38 -12.92 2.77
N ALA A 203 18.66 -14.04 3.45
CA ALA A 203 17.71 -14.72 4.31
C ALA A 203 17.45 -13.90 5.60
N PRO A 204 16.19 -13.68 6.04
CA PRO A 204 15.88 -12.80 7.18
C PRO A 204 16.47 -13.24 8.53
N ASN A 205 16.76 -14.53 8.68
CA ASN A 205 17.37 -15.19 9.83
C ASN A 205 18.91 -15.16 9.80
N ALA A 206 19.53 -14.80 8.68
CA ALA A 206 20.99 -14.81 8.49
C ALA A 206 21.55 -13.53 7.85
N SER A 207 20.77 -12.45 7.84
CA SER A 207 21.25 -11.12 7.51
C SER A 207 22.38 -10.69 8.45
N ASN A 208 23.45 -10.10 7.90
CA ASN A 208 24.49 -9.49 8.73
C ASN A 208 23.87 -8.37 9.58
N LEU A 209 24.05 -8.44 10.90
CA LEU A 209 23.60 -7.38 11.80
C LEU A 209 24.51 -6.15 11.69
N LYS A 210 23.92 -4.95 11.57
CA LYS A 210 24.68 -3.71 11.47
C LYS A 210 23.90 -2.52 12.02
N ILE A 211 24.52 -1.75 12.90
CA ILE A 211 24.03 -0.43 13.29
C ILE A 211 24.47 0.56 12.19
N VAL A 212 23.51 1.13 11.46
CA VAL A 212 23.79 2.17 10.46
C VAL A 212 24.04 3.50 11.17
N ARG A 213 23.07 3.96 11.98
CA ARG A 213 23.13 5.24 12.70
C ARG A 213 22.35 5.16 14.02
N MET A 214 22.70 6.00 14.98
CA MET A 214 21.90 6.29 16.18
C MET A 214 21.69 7.80 16.24
N ASP A 215 20.57 8.26 16.80
CA ASP A 215 20.33 9.69 17.08
C ASP A 215 21.16 10.16 18.28
N ARG A 216 21.27 9.32 19.32
CA ARG A 216 22.01 9.54 20.56
C ARG A 216 23.15 8.54 20.68
N THR A 217 24.34 9.05 20.99
CA THR A 217 25.55 8.28 21.32
C THR A 217 26.02 8.54 22.76
N ALA A 218 25.17 9.18 23.56
CA ALA A 218 25.38 9.41 24.99
C ALA A 218 24.03 9.49 25.72
N GLY A 219 24.05 9.27 27.04
CA GLY A 219 22.87 9.35 27.90
C GLY A 219 23.19 9.23 29.40
N CYS A 220 22.19 9.38 30.25
CA CYS A 220 22.35 9.40 31.70
C CYS A 220 22.51 7.98 32.30
N VAL A 221 23.39 7.82 33.30
CA VAL A 221 23.57 6.56 34.05
C VAL A 221 22.29 5.95 34.63
N THR A 222 21.24 6.76 34.85
CA THR A 222 19.92 6.30 35.30
C THR A 222 19.16 5.45 34.30
N GLY A 223 19.57 5.47 33.02
CA GLY A 223 18.84 4.88 31.90
C GLY A 223 17.47 5.53 31.65
N GLY A 224 16.67 4.88 30.79
CA GLY A 224 15.28 5.26 30.49
C GLY A 224 15.08 6.27 29.36
N GLU A 225 16.16 6.79 28.77
CA GLU A 225 16.09 7.71 27.62
C GLU A 225 15.81 6.96 26.32
N GLU A 226 14.91 7.49 25.50
CA GLU A 226 14.54 6.96 24.19
C GLU A 226 15.60 7.28 23.13
N VAL A 227 16.00 6.25 22.38
CA VAL A 227 17.05 6.26 21.34
C VAL A 227 16.48 5.65 20.07
N TYR A 228 16.73 6.31 18.95
CA TYR A 228 16.36 5.88 17.60
C TYR A 228 17.58 5.30 16.89
N LEU A 229 17.58 3.99 16.70
CA LEU A 229 18.66 3.22 16.06
C LEU A 229 18.22 2.77 14.66
N LEU A 230 18.93 3.22 13.63
CA LEU A 230 18.78 2.74 12.25
C LEU A 230 19.74 1.58 12.01
N CYS A 231 19.26 0.52 11.36
CA CYS A 231 19.97 -0.73 11.16
C CYS A 231 19.71 -1.37 9.78
N ASP A 232 20.58 -2.30 9.40
CA ASP A 232 20.29 -3.24 8.31
C ASP A 232 19.17 -4.22 8.76
N LYS A 233 18.61 -5.01 7.83
CA LYS A 233 17.33 -5.74 8.03
C LYS A 233 17.35 -6.72 9.22
N VAL A 234 16.50 -6.47 10.23
CA VAL A 234 16.32 -7.32 11.43
C VAL A 234 14.93 -7.95 11.53
N GLN A 235 14.78 -9.01 12.34
CA GLN A 235 13.48 -9.59 12.71
C GLN A 235 13.04 -9.07 14.09
N LYS A 236 11.83 -8.51 14.19
CA LYS A 236 11.34 -7.81 15.40
C LYS A 236 11.31 -8.68 16.67
N ASP A 237 11.04 -9.98 16.51
CA ASP A 237 10.89 -10.92 17.62
C ASP A 237 12.23 -11.53 18.04
N ASP A 238 13.23 -11.50 17.14
CA ASP A 238 14.55 -12.13 17.27
C ASP A 238 15.70 -11.11 17.28
N ILE A 239 15.48 -9.93 17.88
CA ILE A 239 16.51 -8.88 17.99
C ILE A 239 16.59 -8.31 19.40
N GLN A 240 17.81 -7.93 19.81
CA GLN A 240 18.13 -7.21 21.03
C GLN A 240 19.18 -6.12 20.74
N VAL A 241 19.19 -5.07 21.55
CA VAL A 241 20.28 -4.07 21.60
C VAL A 241 21.07 -4.33 22.87
N ARG A 242 22.30 -4.81 22.75
CA ARG A 242 23.20 -5.13 23.88
C ARG A 242 24.13 -3.95 24.14
N PHE A 243 24.12 -3.47 25.38
CA PHE A 243 25.09 -2.53 25.95
C PHE A 243 26.11 -3.34 26.78
N TYR A 244 27.39 -3.06 26.66
CA TYR A 244 28.42 -3.82 27.39
C TYR A 244 29.75 -3.07 27.58
N GLU A 245 30.53 -3.54 28.54
CA GLU A 245 31.83 -2.99 28.94
C GLU A 245 32.82 -4.15 29.13
N GLU A 246 33.99 -4.04 28.52
CA GLU A 246 35.04 -5.06 28.51
C GLU A 246 36.37 -4.43 28.94
N ASP A 247 36.97 -4.99 29.99
CA ASP A 247 38.27 -4.61 30.53
C ASP A 247 39.32 -5.69 30.17
N GLU A 248 40.59 -5.54 30.60
CA GLU A 248 41.66 -6.52 30.34
C GLU A 248 41.37 -7.94 30.89
N SER A 249 40.42 -8.08 31.83
CA SER A 249 39.91 -9.35 32.35
C SER A 249 38.71 -9.93 31.58
N GLY A 250 38.25 -9.28 30.50
CA GLY A 250 37.05 -9.63 29.74
C GLY A 250 35.82 -8.81 30.13
N LEU A 251 34.63 -9.37 29.89
CA LEU A 251 33.33 -8.70 30.09
C LEU A 251 33.08 -8.34 31.56
N THR A 252 32.96 -7.05 31.89
CA THR A 252 32.73 -6.58 33.28
C THR A 252 31.36 -5.93 33.49
N TRP A 253 30.61 -5.66 32.42
CA TRP A 253 29.18 -5.33 32.47
C TRP A 253 28.47 -5.70 31.17
N GLU A 254 27.23 -6.17 31.25
CA GLU A 254 26.28 -6.11 30.14
C GLU A 254 24.87 -5.76 30.61
N ALA A 255 24.10 -5.13 29.71
CA ALA A 255 22.67 -4.87 29.85
C ALA A 255 22.02 -4.80 28.46
N TYR A 256 20.69 -4.74 28.43
CA TYR A 256 19.92 -4.73 27.19
C TYR A 256 19.01 -3.50 27.13
N GLY A 257 18.90 -2.88 25.95
CA GLY A 257 17.93 -1.81 25.71
C GLY A 257 16.51 -2.34 25.84
N ASP A 258 15.64 -1.55 26.47
CA ASP A 258 14.25 -1.90 26.74
C ASP A 258 13.36 -1.46 25.56
N PHE A 259 12.74 -2.43 24.88
CA PHE A 259 11.82 -2.21 23.76
C PHE A 259 10.95 -3.46 23.50
N SER A 260 9.84 -3.25 22.80
CA SER A 260 8.90 -4.29 22.38
C SER A 260 9.02 -4.59 20.87
N PRO A 261 8.51 -5.74 20.38
CA PRO A 261 8.47 -6.02 18.95
C PRO A 261 7.67 -5.02 18.10
N THR A 262 6.83 -4.17 18.72
CA THR A 262 6.13 -3.07 18.03
C THR A 262 7.00 -1.83 17.81
N ASP A 263 8.09 -1.67 18.56
CA ASP A 263 9.03 -0.54 18.43
C ASP A 263 10.09 -0.76 17.34
N VAL A 264 10.12 -1.95 16.74
CA VAL A 264 10.96 -2.32 15.59
C VAL A 264 10.26 -1.90 14.28
N HIS A 265 10.45 -0.64 13.90
CA HIS A 265 9.80 -0.06 12.73
C HIS A 265 10.31 -0.66 11.41
N ARG A 266 9.40 -1.35 10.70
CA ARG A 266 9.57 -1.88 9.32
C ARG A 266 10.88 -2.66 9.07
N GLN A 267 11.42 -3.36 10.07
CA GLN A 267 12.68 -4.12 10.02
C GLN A 267 13.99 -3.31 9.88
N PHE A 268 13.95 -1.97 9.84
CA PHE A 268 15.14 -1.12 9.57
C PHE A 268 15.42 -0.06 10.64
N ALA A 269 14.53 0.12 11.62
CA ALA A 269 14.79 0.94 12.79
C ALA A 269 14.27 0.27 14.06
N ILE A 270 14.89 0.59 15.18
CA ILE A 270 14.49 0.19 16.53
C ILE A 270 14.43 1.46 17.38
N VAL A 271 13.28 1.72 17.99
CA VAL A 271 13.17 2.68 19.09
C VAL A 271 13.32 1.90 20.40
N PHE A 272 14.22 2.31 21.29
CA PHE A 272 14.43 1.63 22.56
C PHE A 272 14.84 2.58 23.68
N LYS A 273 14.72 2.13 24.93
CA LYS A 273 15.15 2.85 26.13
C LYS A 273 16.49 2.36 26.62
N THR A 274 17.40 3.29 26.88
CA THR A 274 18.74 2.99 27.41
C THR A 274 18.66 2.20 28.72
N PRO A 275 19.46 1.14 28.91
CA PRO A 275 19.54 0.46 30.19
C PRO A 275 20.15 1.38 31.25
N LYS A 276 20.00 0.99 32.52
CA LYS A 276 20.69 1.65 33.64
C LYS A 276 22.13 1.16 33.69
N TYR A 277 23.09 2.07 33.86
CA TYR A 277 24.49 1.69 34.03
C TYR A 277 24.74 1.10 35.43
N ARG A 278 25.79 0.28 35.59
CA ARG A 278 26.09 -0.44 36.85
C ARG A 278 26.30 0.47 38.06
N ASP A 279 26.92 1.62 37.88
CA ASP A 279 27.08 2.64 38.94
C ASP A 279 26.31 3.92 38.61
N GLN A 280 25.33 4.26 39.44
CA GLN A 280 24.54 5.50 39.31
C GLN A 280 25.20 6.70 40.00
N ASN A 281 26.26 6.50 40.79
CA ASN A 281 27.02 7.55 41.50
C ASN A 281 28.28 7.98 40.74
N LEU A 282 28.35 7.66 39.44
CA LEU A 282 29.43 7.98 38.53
C LEU A 282 29.91 9.44 38.67
N GLN A 283 31.23 9.68 38.63
CA GLN A 283 31.82 11.02 38.81
C GLN A 283 32.41 11.63 37.53
N LYS A 284 32.63 10.83 36.49
CA LYS A 284 33.14 11.22 35.18
C LYS A 284 32.39 10.41 34.11
N PRO A 285 32.14 10.94 32.89
CA PRO A 285 31.54 10.14 31.83
C PRO A 285 32.36 8.87 31.52
N ILE A 286 31.67 7.79 31.16
CA ILE A 286 32.29 6.50 30.83
C ILE A 286 31.75 5.98 29.50
N SER A 287 32.62 5.45 28.65
CA SER A 287 32.26 4.94 27.33
C SER A 287 32.12 3.42 27.36
N VAL A 288 30.96 2.95 26.94
CA VAL A 288 30.59 1.53 26.78
C VAL A 288 30.35 1.23 25.30
N PHE A 289 30.18 -0.04 24.94
CA PHE A 289 29.84 -0.45 23.58
C PHE A 289 28.36 -0.84 23.44
N VAL A 290 27.80 -0.56 22.27
CA VAL A 290 26.43 -0.92 21.86
C VAL A 290 26.50 -1.72 20.57
N GLN A 291 25.85 -2.88 20.56
CA GLN A 291 25.73 -3.72 19.37
C GLN A 291 24.35 -4.34 19.26
N LEU A 292 23.92 -4.66 18.05
CA LEU A 292 22.76 -5.53 17.83
C LEU A 292 23.15 -6.96 18.16
N LYS A 293 22.21 -7.74 18.68
CA LYS A 293 22.35 -9.17 18.94
C LYS A 293 21.08 -9.92 18.53
N ARG A 294 21.19 -10.97 17.72
CA ARG A 294 20.08 -11.91 17.41
C ARG A 294 19.94 -12.90 18.58
N LYS A 295 18.71 -13.29 18.94
CA LYS A 295 18.46 -14.16 20.11
C LYS A 295 18.69 -15.64 19.78
N SER A 296 18.32 -16.05 18.57
CA SER A 296 18.37 -17.45 18.11
C SER A 296 19.80 -18.00 17.97
N ASP A 297 20.70 -17.28 17.30
CA ASP A 297 22.07 -17.73 17.01
C ASP A 297 23.17 -16.95 17.76
N ASN A 298 22.80 -15.94 18.55
CA ASN A 298 23.71 -15.02 19.23
C ASN A 298 24.66 -14.24 18.30
N GLU A 299 24.39 -14.14 16.99
CA GLU A 299 25.15 -13.25 16.10
C GLU A 299 25.05 -11.80 16.58
N THR A 300 26.12 -11.03 16.39
CA THR A 300 26.24 -9.64 16.83
C THR A 300 26.73 -8.73 15.70
N SER A 301 26.37 -7.44 15.76
CA SER A 301 26.92 -6.44 14.84
C SER A 301 28.31 -5.98 15.26
N GLU A 302 29.04 -5.30 14.36
CA GLU A 302 30.14 -4.41 14.76
C GLU A 302 29.65 -3.46 15.89
N PRO A 303 30.41 -3.29 16.98
CA PRO A 303 30.01 -2.43 18.09
C PRO A 303 30.22 -0.95 17.79
N LYS A 304 29.40 -0.10 18.41
CA LYS A 304 29.56 1.36 18.40
C LYS A 304 29.72 1.90 19.82
N PRO A 305 30.55 2.94 20.03
CA PRO A 305 30.70 3.55 21.34
C PRO A 305 29.43 4.33 21.73
N PHE A 306 29.07 4.25 23.01
CA PHE A 306 28.04 5.05 23.66
C PHE A 306 28.56 5.55 25.01
N THR A 307 28.32 6.81 25.36
CA THR A 307 28.90 7.40 26.58
C THR A 307 27.84 7.69 27.65
N TYR A 308 27.93 6.98 28.76
CA TYR A 308 27.12 7.29 29.95
C TYR A 308 27.69 8.50 30.68
N HIS A 309 26.85 9.49 30.97
CA HIS A 309 27.20 10.67 31.76
C HIS A 309 26.56 10.60 33.16
N PRO A 310 27.20 11.21 34.18
CA PRO A 310 26.66 11.23 35.54
C PRO A 310 25.33 11.99 35.63
N GLN A 311 24.53 11.66 36.64
CA GLN A 311 23.26 12.35 36.89
C GLN A 311 23.51 13.72 37.54
N ILE A 312 23.12 14.80 36.85
CA ILE A 312 23.16 16.15 37.40
C ILE A 312 21.97 16.32 38.38
N ILE A 313 22.19 15.94 39.64
CA ILE A 313 21.20 16.13 40.72
C ILE A 313 21.31 17.57 41.23
N ASP A 314 20.44 18.45 40.73
CA ASP A 314 20.20 19.77 41.32
C ASP A 314 19.58 19.61 42.72
N LYS A 315 20.41 19.79 43.75
CA LYS A 315 20.01 19.66 45.14
C LYS A 315 19.23 20.89 45.65
N GLU A 316 19.38 22.06 45.03
CA GLU A 316 18.69 23.29 45.43
C GLU A 316 17.22 23.26 44.98
N GLU A 317 16.94 22.94 43.72
CA GLU A 317 15.57 22.84 43.20
C GLU A 317 14.74 21.80 43.97
N VAL A 318 15.34 20.67 44.37
CA VAL A 318 14.68 19.63 45.18
C VAL A 318 14.40 20.10 46.61
N GLN A 319 15.32 20.83 47.25
CA GLN A 319 15.08 21.42 48.57
C GLN A 319 14.02 22.52 48.52
N ARG A 320 14.07 23.39 47.49
CA ARG A 320 13.07 24.44 47.24
C ARG A 320 11.66 23.87 47.05
N LYS A 321 11.52 22.73 46.39
CA LYS A 321 10.23 22.02 46.25
C LYS A 321 9.76 21.39 47.57
N ARG A 322 10.67 20.90 48.42
CA ARG A 322 10.35 20.37 49.77
C ARG A 322 9.98 21.47 50.79
N GLN A 323 10.38 22.72 50.58
CA GLN A 323 10.07 23.83 51.48
C GLN A 323 8.71 24.52 51.22
N LYS A 324 7.98 24.17 50.16
CA LYS A 324 6.62 24.69 49.92
C LYS A 324 5.60 24.00 50.85
N THR A 325 5.36 24.58 52.01
CA THR A 325 4.19 24.26 52.85
C THR A 325 2.88 24.53 52.11
N LEU A 326 1.85 23.71 52.36
CA LEU A 326 0.54 23.88 51.72
C LEU A 326 -0.18 25.15 52.23
N PRO A 327 -1.04 25.78 51.40
CA PRO A 327 -1.95 26.82 51.87
C PRO A 327 -2.95 26.26 52.88
N ASN A 328 -3.16 26.97 53.98
CA ASN A 328 -4.11 26.57 55.01
C ASN A 328 -5.55 26.84 54.53
N PHE A 329 -6.33 25.79 54.27
CA PHE A 329 -7.76 25.92 53.97
C PHE A 329 -8.50 26.36 55.24
N GLN A 330 -9.25 27.46 55.19
CA GLN A 330 -10.17 27.87 56.25
C GLN A 330 -11.59 27.45 55.89
N ASP A 331 -12.23 26.68 56.77
CA ASP A 331 -13.58 26.16 56.56
C ASP A 331 -14.64 27.27 56.53
N TYR A 332 -15.54 27.19 55.55
CA TYR A 332 -16.60 28.17 55.35
C TYR A 332 -17.84 27.81 56.20
N SER A 333 -17.81 28.17 57.48
CA SER A 333 -19.00 28.22 58.34
C SER A 333 -19.29 29.66 58.75
N GLY A 334 -20.58 30.04 58.82
CA GLY A 334 -21.01 31.44 58.66
C GLY A 334 -21.49 32.17 59.91
N ALA A 335 -22.07 33.36 59.65
CA ALA A 335 -22.61 34.38 60.57
C ALA A 335 -21.57 35.19 61.37
N GLY A 336 -21.80 36.50 61.57
CA GLY A 336 -21.01 37.24 62.57
C GLY A 336 -20.92 38.77 62.58
N GLY A 337 -21.22 39.51 61.51
CA GLY A 337 -21.27 41.00 61.54
C GLY A 337 -19.94 41.74 61.88
N GLY A 338 -20.02 43.07 62.07
CA GLY A 338 -18.94 43.89 62.66
C GLY A 338 -18.24 44.89 61.72
N ALA A 339 -18.59 46.17 61.86
CA ALA A 339 -18.09 47.34 61.13
C ALA A 339 -16.58 47.69 61.25
N GLY A 340 -16.06 48.51 60.31
CA GLY A 340 -14.88 49.36 60.56
C GLY A 340 -14.14 49.92 59.32
N GLY A 341 -13.93 51.25 59.27
CA GLY A 341 -13.02 51.97 58.35
C GLY A 341 -13.45 52.02 56.86
N MET A 342 -13.88 53.14 56.26
CA MET A 342 -13.20 54.43 56.06
C MET A 342 -11.80 54.34 55.43
N PHE A 343 -11.65 54.74 54.15
CA PHE A 343 -11.06 56.05 53.81
C PHE A 343 -11.38 56.49 52.35
N ARG A 344 -11.17 57.78 52.08
CA ARG A 344 -11.43 58.53 50.82
C ARG A 344 -10.55 58.07 49.64
N GLY A 345 -10.87 58.32 48.36
CA GLY A 345 -12.08 58.90 47.77
C GLY A 345 -11.82 59.91 46.60
N GLY A 346 -12.70 59.91 45.59
CA GLY A 346 -12.76 60.89 44.47
C GLY A 346 -11.85 60.58 43.25
N GLY A 347 -12.23 60.92 42.00
CA GLY A 347 -13.55 61.39 41.52
C GLY A 347 -13.51 61.99 40.09
N GLY A 348 -14.56 61.74 39.29
CA GLY A 348 -14.72 62.27 37.91
C GLY A 348 -13.95 61.49 36.82
N GLY A 349 -14.37 61.51 35.54
CA GLY A 349 -15.56 62.10 34.94
C GLY A 349 -15.73 61.69 33.46
N SER A 350 -16.97 61.54 32.99
CA SER A 350 -17.34 60.86 31.73
C SER A 350 -16.86 61.51 30.43
N THR A 351 -16.59 60.70 29.40
CA THR A 351 -17.04 60.90 28.01
C THR A 351 -17.31 59.55 27.34
N ALA A 352 -18.15 59.53 26.29
CA ALA A 352 -18.72 58.31 25.73
C ALA A 352 -17.86 57.67 24.62
N GLY A 353 -17.95 56.34 24.51
CA GLY A 353 -17.33 55.54 23.44
C GLY A 353 -18.01 54.18 23.32
N GLY A 354 -19.21 54.16 22.73
CA GLY A 354 -20.09 52.98 22.67
C GLY A 354 -19.63 51.90 21.69
N GLY A 355 -18.60 51.13 22.05
CA GLY A 355 -18.26 49.87 21.40
C GLY A 355 -18.88 48.68 22.13
N CYS A 356 -19.44 47.71 21.41
CA CYS A 356 -19.88 46.45 22.01
C CYS A 356 -18.66 45.65 22.47
N VAL A 357 -18.37 45.72 23.77
CA VAL A 357 -17.36 44.86 24.41
C VAL A 357 -17.89 43.43 24.38
N LEU A 358 -17.38 42.63 23.43
CA LEU A 358 -17.46 41.18 23.54
C LEU A 358 -16.73 40.77 24.81
N GLU A 359 -17.41 40.00 25.65
CA GLU A 359 -16.91 39.49 26.92
C GLU A 359 -15.49 38.91 26.74
N PRO A 360 -14.46 39.41 27.45
CA PRO A 360 -13.09 38.90 27.29
C PRO A 360 -13.00 37.39 27.46
N HIS A 361 -13.83 36.82 28.32
CA HIS A 361 -13.88 35.39 28.58
C HIS A 361 -14.46 34.59 27.39
N LEU A 362 -15.34 35.20 26.58
CA LEU A 362 -15.87 34.63 25.34
C LEU A 362 -14.85 34.72 24.20
N ALA A 363 -14.10 35.82 24.10
CA ALA A 363 -13.01 35.95 23.15
C ALA A 363 -11.89 34.93 23.43
N GLU A 364 -11.54 34.74 24.70
CA GLU A 364 -10.56 33.72 25.11
C GLU A 364 -11.08 32.28 24.88
N LEU A 365 -12.37 32.01 25.17
CA LEU A 365 -12.98 30.71 24.88
C LEU A 365 -12.97 30.40 23.38
N ALA A 366 -13.34 31.36 22.54
CA ALA A 366 -13.29 31.23 21.09
C ALA A 366 -11.86 31.03 20.58
N GLY A 367 -10.88 31.75 21.16
CA GLY A 367 -9.45 31.55 20.87
C GLY A 367 -8.97 30.15 21.21
N ARG A 368 -9.29 29.64 22.41
CA ARG A 368 -8.96 28.27 22.85
C ARG A 368 -9.65 27.20 21.98
N GLN A 369 -10.90 27.42 21.55
CA GLN A 369 -11.62 26.51 20.65
C GLN A 369 -11.04 26.52 19.23
N ALA A 370 -10.71 27.69 18.67
CA ALA A 370 -10.05 27.81 17.38
C ALA A 370 -8.64 27.17 17.41
N GLN A 371 -7.89 27.36 18.50
CA GLN A 371 -6.58 26.74 18.69
C GLN A 371 -6.67 25.21 18.86
N ALA A 372 -7.69 24.69 19.55
CA ALA A 372 -7.96 23.25 19.64
C ALA A 372 -8.32 22.64 18.27
N LEU A 373 -9.18 23.32 17.49
CA LEU A 373 -9.51 22.93 16.11
C LEU A 373 -8.29 22.97 15.19
N PHE A 374 -7.41 23.98 15.33
CA PHE A 374 -6.18 24.09 14.57
C PHE A 374 -5.18 22.96 14.93
N HIS A 375 -4.96 22.67 16.22
CA HIS A 375 -4.12 21.54 16.63
C HIS A 375 -4.70 20.18 16.24
N TYR A 376 -6.03 20.03 16.19
CA TYR A 376 -6.68 18.83 15.65
C TYR A 376 -6.46 18.71 14.13
N ALA A 377 -6.66 19.79 13.37
CA ALA A 377 -6.42 19.80 11.92
C ALA A 377 -4.95 19.52 11.54
N VAL A 378 -4.01 19.95 12.39
CA VAL A 378 -2.57 19.70 12.20
C VAL A 378 -2.15 18.29 12.64
N SER A 379 -2.70 17.74 13.74
CA SER A 379 -2.20 16.48 14.33
C SER A 379 -3.02 15.22 14.00
N GLY A 380 -4.35 15.34 13.86
CA GLY A 380 -5.27 14.22 13.64
C GLY A 380 -5.66 13.42 14.89
N ASP A 381 -5.20 13.76 16.10
CA ASP A 381 -5.53 12.98 17.31
C ASP A 381 -6.97 13.23 17.81
N ALA A 382 -7.84 12.26 17.59
CA ALA A 382 -9.24 12.29 18.00
C ALA A 382 -9.47 12.36 19.52
N ARG A 383 -8.45 12.11 20.36
CA ARG A 383 -8.56 12.24 21.83
C ARG A 383 -8.70 13.69 22.30
N MET A 384 -8.34 14.65 21.45
CA MET A 384 -8.50 16.09 21.71
C MET A 384 -9.94 16.59 21.52
N LEU A 385 -10.87 15.74 21.03
CA LEU A 385 -12.23 16.11 20.62
C LEU A 385 -13.31 15.93 21.70
N LEU A 386 -12.97 16.06 22.98
CA LEU A 386 -13.91 15.94 24.11
C LEU A 386 -14.81 17.18 24.33
N ALA A 387 -15.54 17.60 23.29
CA ALA A 387 -16.92 18.14 23.31
C ALA A 387 -17.26 18.96 22.04
N PRO A 388 -18.45 18.79 21.42
CA PRO A 388 -19.26 17.57 21.35
C PRO A 388 -19.60 17.15 19.89
N GLN A 389 -20.05 15.91 19.74
CA GLN A 389 -20.59 15.35 18.49
C GLN A 389 -21.78 16.16 17.93
N LEU A 390 -21.59 16.93 16.86
CA LEU A 390 -22.69 17.53 16.09
C LEU A 390 -22.45 17.49 14.57
N ARG A 391 -23.06 16.50 13.91
CA ARG A 391 -23.24 16.43 12.45
C ARG A 391 -24.10 17.61 11.96
N LYS A 392 -23.51 18.76 11.66
CA LYS A 392 -24.18 19.90 11.00
C LYS A 392 -23.26 20.56 9.96
N PRO A 393 -23.34 20.17 8.66
CA PRO A 393 -22.45 20.70 7.62
C PRO A 393 -22.53 22.24 7.49
N ASN A 394 -23.72 22.81 7.70
CA ASN A 394 -23.96 24.26 7.64
C ASN A 394 -23.11 25.05 8.66
N LEU A 395 -22.77 24.47 9.82
CA LEU A 395 -21.95 25.14 10.84
C LEU A 395 -20.46 25.17 10.43
N MET A 396 -19.95 24.06 9.86
CA MET A 396 -18.59 24.00 9.33
C MET A 396 -18.41 24.96 8.15
N PHE A 397 -19.35 24.97 7.20
CA PHE A 397 -19.36 25.91 6.08
C PHE A 397 -19.37 27.38 6.53
N LEU A 398 -20.24 27.74 7.48
CA LEU A 398 -20.32 29.12 8.00
C LEU A 398 -19.03 29.55 8.70
N MET A 399 -18.42 28.65 9.48
CA MET A 399 -17.17 28.93 10.21
C MET A 399 -15.97 29.02 9.26
N LEU A 400 -15.86 28.13 8.27
CA LEU A 400 -14.84 28.18 7.22
C LEU A 400 -14.91 29.51 6.44
N ARG A 401 -16.11 29.92 6.02
CA ARG A 401 -16.35 31.20 5.33
C ARG A 401 -16.10 32.44 6.21
N LEU A 402 -16.07 32.28 7.53
CA LEU A 402 -15.68 33.35 8.46
C LEU A 402 -14.16 33.44 8.62
N LEU A 403 -13.47 32.29 8.67
CA LEU A 403 -12.02 32.19 8.81
C LEU A 403 -11.27 32.66 7.55
N LEU A 404 -11.74 32.29 6.36
CA LEU A 404 -11.11 32.66 5.08
C LEU A 404 -11.19 34.17 4.75
N LYS A 405 -11.95 34.97 5.51
CA LYS A 405 -11.93 36.44 5.41
C LYS A 405 -10.65 37.07 5.96
N TYR A 406 -9.87 36.34 6.77
CA TYR A 406 -8.62 36.85 7.34
C TYR A 406 -7.44 36.45 6.46
N LYS A 407 -6.73 37.43 5.89
CA LYS A 407 -5.58 37.18 4.99
C LYS A 407 -4.50 36.26 5.57
N SER A 408 -4.30 36.28 6.88
CA SER A 408 -3.38 35.38 7.60
C SER A 408 -3.78 33.89 7.51
N VAL A 409 -5.05 33.58 7.24
CA VAL A 409 -5.55 32.20 7.11
C VAL A 409 -5.44 31.70 5.66
N SER A 410 -5.44 32.59 4.66
CA SER A 410 -5.27 32.20 3.25
C SER A 410 -3.92 31.52 2.93
N GLN A 411 -2.91 31.68 3.79
CA GLN A 411 -1.61 30.98 3.68
C GLN A 411 -1.63 29.58 4.29
N LEU A 412 -2.74 29.18 4.93
CA LEU A 412 -2.90 27.85 5.56
C LEU A 412 -3.68 26.87 4.67
N THR A 413 -4.24 27.33 3.54
CA THR A 413 -5.07 26.52 2.62
C THR A 413 -4.27 25.48 1.85
N SER A 414 -2.95 25.69 1.67
CA SER A 414 -2.03 24.77 0.99
C SER A 414 -1.21 23.89 1.93
N ILE A 415 -1.30 24.07 3.26
CA ILE A 415 -0.50 23.30 4.22
C ILE A 415 -1.10 21.90 4.40
N PRO A 416 -0.32 20.82 4.18
CA PRO A 416 -0.80 19.45 4.41
C PRO A 416 -0.80 19.08 5.90
N ASN A 417 -1.72 18.20 6.28
CA ASN A 417 -1.75 17.59 7.61
C ASN A 417 -0.72 16.44 7.76
N THR A 418 -0.71 15.76 8.92
CA THR A 418 0.13 14.57 9.21
C THR A 418 -0.07 13.39 8.26
N ALA A 419 -1.15 13.36 7.47
CA ALA A 419 -1.41 12.36 6.43
C ALA A 419 -1.07 12.85 5.00
N GLY A 420 -0.48 14.04 4.86
CA GLY A 420 -0.09 14.61 3.56
C GLY A 420 -1.21 15.32 2.79
N LEU A 421 -2.39 15.50 3.40
CA LEU A 421 -3.59 16.04 2.75
C LEU A 421 -3.79 17.52 3.09
N CYS A 422 -3.99 18.37 2.07
CA CYS A 422 -4.37 19.77 2.25
C CYS A 422 -5.87 19.92 2.59
N PRO A 423 -6.31 21.07 3.12
CA PRO A 423 -7.73 21.39 3.36
C PRO A 423 -8.68 21.10 2.19
N LEU A 424 -8.25 21.27 0.93
CA LEU A 424 -9.09 20.99 -0.25
C LEU A 424 -9.32 19.48 -0.44
N HIS A 425 -8.28 18.66 -0.27
CA HIS A 425 -8.39 17.20 -0.32
C HIS A 425 -9.32 16.68 0.79
N LEU A 426 -9.23 17.26 1.99
CA LEU A 426 -10.13 16.92 3.10
C LEU A 426 -11.58 17.33 2.82
N ALA A 427 -11.83 18.45 2.12
CA ALA A 427 -13.18 18.86 1.71
C ALA A 427 -13.79 17.94 0.64
N VAL A 428 -12.97 17.43 -0.30
CA VAL A 428 -13.36 16.42 -1.30
C VAL A 428 -13.63 15.07 -0.64
N GLN A 429 -12.75 14.59 0.25
CA GLN A 429 -12.97 13.35 1.02
C GLN A 429 -14.19 13.43 1.94
N ALA A 430 -14.50 14.60 2.50
CA ALA A 430 -15.73 14.87 3.24
C ALA A 430 -16.98 15.02 2.34
N ASN A 431 -16.84 14.81 1.03
CA ASN A 431 -17.87 14.89 0.00
C ASN A 431 -18.66 16.22 0.00
N SER A 432 -18.00 17.34 0.35
CA SER A 432 -18.66 18.59 0.73
C SER A 432 -18.44 19.71 -0.29
N LEU A 433 -19.28 19.74 -1.33
CA LEU A 433 -19.27 20.76 -2.40
C LEU A 433 -19.24 22.20 -1.87
N SER A 434 -20.02 22.50 -0.83
CA SER A 434 -20.04 23.84 -0.21
C SER A 434 -18.71 24.23 0.44
N CYS A 435 -17.94 23.27 0.96
CA CYS A 435 -16.62 23.52 1.54
C CYS A 435 -15.55 23.63 0.45
N VAL A 436 -15.64 22.85 -0.62
CA VAL A 436 -14.78 22.96 -1.82
C VAL A 436 -14.94 24.35 -2.43
N ARG A 437 -16.17 24.79 -2.74
CA ARG A 437 -16.46 26.15 -3.24
C ARG A 437 -15.91 27.25 -2.32
N ALA A 438 -16.12 27.13 -1.01
CA ALA A 438 -15.61 28.11 -0.05
C ALA A 438 -14.07 28.19 -0.01
N LEU A 439 -13.36 27.10 -0.28
CA LEU A 439 -11.90 27.08 -0.38
C LEU A 439 -11.41 27.68 -1.70
N LEU A 440 -12.07 27.40 -2.82
CA LEU A 440 -11.77 28.01 -4.12
C LEU A 440 -12.04 29.53 -4.10
N ASP A 441 -13.18 29.97 -3.56
CA ASP A 441 -13.48 31.38 -3.22
C ASP A 441 -12.37 32.02 -2.35
N GLY A 442 -11.72 31.21 -1.52
CA GLY A 442 -10.64 31.61 -0.61
C GLY A 442 -9.24 31.61 -1.23
N GLY A 443 -9.11 31.29 -2.52
CA GLY A 443 -7.83 31.19 -3.22
C GLY A 443 -6.99 29.96 -2.84
N ALA A 444 -7.65 28.84 -2.49
CA ALA A 444 -6.96 27.56 -2.37
C ALA A 444 -6.52 27.05 -3.75
N ASP A 445 -5.24 26.70 -3.87
CA ASP A 445 -4.67 26.04 -5.04
C ASP A 445 -5.31 24.64 -5.22
N VAL A 446 -5.69 24.34 -6.46
CA VAL A 446 -6.51 23.18 -6.85
C VAL A 446 -5.68 21.98 -7.33
N ASP A 447 -4.49 22.26 -7.87
CA ASP A 447 -3.58 21.26 -8.47
C ASP A 447 -2.48 20.81 -7.49
N VAL A 448 -2.58 21.22 -6.21
CA VAL A 448 -1.78 20.71 -5.11
C VAL A 448 -1.87 19.19 -5.06
N GLN A 449 -0.72 18.52 -5.02
CA GLN A 449 -0.64 17.06 -4.88
C GLN A 449 -0.48 16.65 -3.41
N GLU A 450 -1.15 15.58 -2.98
CA GLU A 450 -0.91 14.97 -1.67
C GLU A 450 0.34 14.08 -1.66
N ILE A 451 0.93 13.92 -0.47
CA ILE A 451 2.30 13.40 -0.31
C ILE A 451 2.41 11.87 -0.48
N THR A 452 1.31 11.11 -0.45
CA THR A 452 1.37 9.63 -0.42
C THR A 452 1.40 8.98 -1.80
N CYS A 453 0.71 9.55 -2.80
CA CYS A 453 0.71 9.05 -4.18
C CYS A 453 0.57 10.15 -5.26
N GLY A 454 0.66 11.43 -4.90
CA GLY A 454 0.67 12.55 -5.85
C GLY A 454 -0.72 12.98 -6.34
N ARG A 455 -1.80 12.60 -5.65
CA ARG A 455 -3.16 12.89 -6.11
C ARG A 455 -3.55 14.36 -5.87
N THR A 456 -4.18 14.98 -6.88
CA THR A 456 -4.85 16.28 -6.73
C THR A 456 -6.30 16.12 -6.27
N ALA A 457 -6.96 17.23 -5.94
CA ALA A 457 -8.38 17.26 -5.58
C ALA A 457 -9.28 16.61 -6.65
N LEU A 458 -8.94 16.77 -7.94
CA LEU A 458 -9.68 16.20 -9.07
C LEU A 458 -9.59 14.66 -9.11
N HIS A 459 -8.40 14.09 -8.86
CA HIS A 459 -8.21 12.63 -8.77
C HIS A 459 -9.10 12.01 -7.69
N LEU A 460 -9.17 12.66 -6.52
CA LEU A 460 -10.00 12.20 -5.40
C LEU A 460 -11.50 12.31 -5.72
N ALA A 461 -11.94 13.38 -6.40
CA ALA A 461 -13.33 13.53 -6.83
C ALA A 461 -13.76 12.46 -7.84
N THR A 462 -12.88 12.12 -8.79
CA THR A 462 -13.09 11.06 -9.79
C THR A 462 -13.09 9.66 -9.15
N GLU A 463 -12.18 9.36 -8.22
CA GLU A 463 -12.17 8.08 -7.49
C GLU A 463 -13.46 7.87 -6.67
N LEU A 464 -13.99 8.95 -6.06
CA LEU A 464 -15.26 8.96 -5.35
C LEU A 464 -16.50 8.90 -6.27
N GLY A 465 -16.32 8.96 -7.59
CA GLY A 465 -17.43 8.92 -8.57
C GLY A 465 -18.28 10.20 -8.61
N ASN A 466 -17.85 11.30 -7.97
CA ASN A 466 -18.71 12.47 -7.78
C ASN A 466 -18.53 13.53 -8.87
N LEU A 467 -19.37 13.43 -9.91
CA LEU A 467 -19.52 14.39 -11.00
C LEU A 467 -19.68 15.85 -10.54
N SER A 468 -20.38 16.10 -9.43
CA SER A 468 -20.61 17.47 -8.92
C SER A 468 -19.35 18.07 -8.30
N LEU A 469 -18.46 17.26 -7.72
CA LEU A 469 -17.17 17.71 -7.23
C LEU A 469 -16.16 17.85 -8.36
N ALA A 470 -16.08 16.87 -9.27
CA ALA A 470 -15.20 16.94 -10.43
C ALA A 470 -15.54 18.16 -11.32
N GLY A 471 -16.83 18.37 -11.64
CA GLY A 471 -17.29 19.52 -12.41
C GLY A 471 -17.05 20.86 -11.70
N CYS A 472 -17.17 20.93 -10.37
CA CYS A 472 -16.82 22.13 -9.60
C CYS A 472 -15.31 22.43 -9.67
N LEU A 473 -14.46 21.42 -9.52
CA LEU A 473 -13.00 21.60 -9.58
C LEU A 473 -12.53 22.01 -10.98
N LEU A 474 -13.14 21.48 -12.03
CA LEU A 474 -12.86 21.84 -13.42
C LEU A 474 -13.39 23.24 -13.80
N LEU A 475 -14.67 23.53 -13.51
CA LEU A 475 -15.35 24.74 -14.01
C LEU A 475 -15.23 25.96 -13.09
N GLU A 476 -15.13 25.76 -11.77
CA GLU A 476 -15.01 26.85 -10.78
C GLU A 476 -13.60 26.95 -10.21
N GLY A 477 -12.87 25.83 -10.14
CA GLY A 477 -11.48 25.78 -9.71
C GLY A 477 -10.45 25.91 -10.84
N ASN A 478 -10.84 25.69 -12.10
CA ASN A 478 -9.95 25.67 -13.27
C ASN A 478 -8.79 24.64 -13.13
N ALA A 479 -9.07 23.47 -12.53
CA ALA A 479 -8.08 22.41 -12.30
C ALA A 479 -7.45 21.88 -13.61
N TYR A 480 -6.16 21.59 -13.60
CA TYR A 480 -5.48 21.02 -14.77
C TYR A 480 -5.87 19.55 -14.97
N VAL A 481 -6.63 19.30 -16.04
CA VAL A 481 -7.32 18.03 -16.30
C VAL A 481 -6.38 16.83 -16.44
N ASP A 482 -5.20 17.01 -17.05
CA ASP A 482 -4.17 15.97 -17.23
C ASP A 482 -3.05 16.02 -16.17
N SER A 483 -3.37 16.53 -14.96
CA SER A 483 -2.50 16.35 -13.79
C SER A 483 -2.16 14.87 -13.60
N VAL A 484 -0.92 14.53 -13.24
CA VAL A 484 -0.49 13.12 -13.06
C VAL A 484 -0.11 12.79 -11.63
N THR A 485 -0.50 11.60 -11.16
CA THR A 485 -0.02 10.99 -9.91
C THR A 485 1.45 10.55 -10.00
N TYR A 486 2.04 10.10 -8.89
CA TYR A 486 3.42 9.59 -8.87
C TYR A 486 3.64 8.31 -9.72
N ASN A 487 2.56 7.61 -10.12
CA ASN A 487 2.60 6.51 -11.08
C ASN A 487 2.17 6.91 -12.52
N GLY A 488 2.10 8.21 -12.81
CA GLY A 488 1.82 8.76 -14.14
C GLY A 488 0.33 8.79 -14.53
N SER A 489 -0.59 8.28 -13.70
CA SER A 489 -2.01 8.24 -14.03
C SER A 489 -2.64 9.63 -13.94
N THR A 490 -3.42 9.99 -14.96
CA THR A 490 -4.33 11.15 -14.96
C THR A 490 -5.69 10.81 -14.33
N PRO A 491 -6.58 11.79 -14.04
CA PRO A 491 -7.96 11.53 -13.66
C PRO A 491 -8.72 10.68 -14.69
N LEU A 492 -8.41 10.81 -15.99
CA LEU A 492 -9.07 10.05 -17.04
C LEU A 492 -8.78 8.54 -16.95
N HIS A 493 -7.56 8.14 -16.56
CA HIS A 493 -7.24 6.75 -16.22
C HIS A 493 -8.13 6.21 -15.09
N ILE A 494 -8.31 7.00 -14.03
CA ILE A 494 -9.16 6.62 -12.88
C ILE A 494 -10.63 6.53 -13.29
N ALA A 495 -11.10 7.36 -14.21
CA ALA A 495 -12.46 7.29 -14.75
C ALA A 495 -12.68 6.05 -15.63
N ALA A 496 -11.74 5.77 -16.54
CA ALA A 496 -11.80 4.64 -17.48
C ALA A 496 -11.69 3.29 -16.75
N GLY A 497 -10.69 3.12 -15.87
CA GLY A 497 -10.52 1.91 -15.05
C GLY A 497 -11.57 1.72 -13.93
N ARG A 498 -12.53 2.64 -13.82
CA ARG A 498 -13.74 2.51 -12.97
C ARG A 498 -15.03 2.48 -13.80
N ASP A 499 -14.90 2.31 -15.11
CA ASP A 499 -15.97 2.21 -16.11
C ASP A 499 -16.99 3.37 -16.09
N SER A 500 -16.53 4.57 -15.71
CA SER A 500 -17.41 5.68 -15.39
C SER A 500 -17.66 6.58 -16.59
N THR A 501 -18.47 6.12 -17.55
CA THR A 501 -18.88 6.84 -18.77
C THR A 501 -19.13 8.34 -18.55
N LYS A 502 -19.89 8.71 -17.51
CA LYS A 502 -20.21 10.11 -17.19
C LYS A 502 -19.01 10.94 -16.74
N LEU A 503 -18.04 10.35 -16.04
CA LEU A 503 -16.79 11.03 -15.66
C LEU A 503 -15.80 11.08 -16.82
N CYS A 504 -15.74 10.04 -17.65
CA CYS A 504 -14.99 10.04 -18.90
C CYS A 504 -15.47 11.17 -19.82
N ALA A 505 -16.79 11.27 -20.06
CA ALA A 505 -17.37 12.34 -20.87
C ALA A 505 -17.12 13.74 -20.29
N LEU A 506 -17.19 13.91 -18.96
CA LEU A 506 -16.89 15.19 -18.29
C LEU A 506 -15.41 15.60 -18.45
N LEU A 507 -14.48 14.65 -18.36
CA LEU A 507 -13.05 14.90 -18.50
C LEU A 507 -12.64 15.12 -19.96
N MET A 508 -13.18 14.35 -20.90
CA MET A 508 -13.00 14.56 -22.34
C MET A 508 -13.55 15.93 -22.77
N ALA A 509 -14.73 16.33 -22.28
CA ALA A 509 -15.30 17.66 -22.52
C ALA A 509 -14.49 18.81 -21.86
N ALA A 510 -13.66 18.50 -20.86
CA ALA A 510 -12.70 19.43 -20.27
C ALA A 510 -11.31 19.40 -20.96
N GLY A 511 -11.14 18.60 -22.02
CA GLY A 511 -9.94 18.56 -22.85
C GLY A 511 -8.85 17.58 -22.40
N ALA A 512 -9.22 16.51 -21.67
CA ALA A 512 -8.28 15.45 -21.27
C ALA A 512 -7.72 14.65 -22.45
N ASP A 513 -6.47 14.18 -22.32
CA ASP A 513 -5.76 13.37 -23.33
C ASP A 513 -6.04 11.85 -23.16
N PRO A 514 -6.78 11.20 -24.08
CA PRO A 514 -7.07 9.76 -24.01
C PRO A 514 -5.88 8.87 -24.37
N HIS A 515 -4.78 9.43 -24.89
CA HIS A 515 -3.58 8.72 -25.31
C HIS A 515 -2.39 8.92 -24.34
N LYS A 516 -2.62 9.56 -23.20
CA LYS A 516 -1.59 9.82 -22.19
C LYS A 516 -1.07 8.52 -21.57
N GLU A 517 0.18 8.15 -21.83
CA GLU A 517 0.83 6.99 -21.17
C GLU A 517 1.15 7.30 -19.69
N ASN A 518 0.88 6.33 -18.80
CA ASN A 518 1.33 6.33 -17.40
C ASN A 518 2.60 5.47 -17.20
N PHE A 519 2.99 5.17 -15.95
CA PHE A 519 4.20 4.35 -15.66
C PHE A 519 3.93 2.85 -15.41
N GLU A 520 2.72 2.36 -15.72
CA GLU A 520 2.34 0.94 -15.69
C GLU A 520 2.51 0.34 -17.10
N PRO A 521 3.36 -0.67 -17.32
CA PRO A 521 3.69 -1.15 -18.66
C PRO A 521 2.50 -1.87 -19.31
N LEU A 522 2.23 -1.57 -20.59
CA LEU A 522 1.11 -2.15 -21.34
C LEU A 522 1.11 -3.67 -21.45
N PHE A 523 2.27 -4.29 -21.33
CA PHE A 523 2.45 -5.74 -21.40
C PHE A 523 3.37 -6.22 -20.28
N PHE A 524 2.85 -7.08 -19.41
CA PHE A 524 3.68 -8.06 -18.74
C PHE A 524 4.09 -9.11 -19.79
N LYS A 525 5.41 -9.36 -19.94
CA LYS A 525 5.90 -10.54 -20.68
C LYS A 525 5.66 -11.80 -19.84
N GLU A 526 4.39 -12.25 -19.78
CA GLU A 526 4.05 -13.58 -19.29
C GLU A 526 4.22 -14.62 -20.42
N ASP A 527 4.94 -15.70 -20.10
CA ASP A 527 4.94 -16.99 -20.79
C ASP A 527 5.20 -17.05 -22.31
N GLU A 528 6.29 -16.45 -22.79
CA GLU A 528 6.99 -17.02 -23.96
C GLU A 528 7.72 -18.32 -23.56
N LEU A 529 6.97 -19.43 -23.65
CA LEU A 529 7.44 -20.77 -23.33
C LEU A 529 8.31 -21.36 -24.46
N CYS A 530 9.47 -20.75 -24.73
CA CYS A 530 10.50 -21.29 -25.60
C CYS A 530 11.86 -21.32 -24.86
N GLY A 531 12.64 -22.39 -24.85
CA GLY A 531 12.54 -23.63 -25.64
C GLY A 531 13.83 -23.90 -26.40
N THR A 532 14.53 -22.83 -26.79
CA THR A 532 15.96 -22.79 -27.17
C THR A 532 16.42 -21.33 -27.10
N CYS A 533 17.58 -21.09 -26.49
CA CYS A 533 18.37 -19.87 -26.70
C CYS A 533 19.77 -20.30 -27.15
N GLU A 534 19.95 -20.36 -28.47
CA GLU A 534 21.28 -20.26 -29.07
C GLU A 534 21.73 -18.79 -29.00
N GLU A 535 23.01 -18.53 -29.28
CA GLU A 535 23.67 -17.24 -29.01
C GLU A 535 23.37 -16.20 -30.10
N GLU A 536 22.59 -15.15 -29.82
CA GLU A 536 22.55 -13.92 -30.63
C GLU A 536 22.55 -12.65 -29.76
N GLU A 537 23.04 -11.56 -30.36
CA GLU A 537 23.87 -10.47 -29.83
C GLU A 537 23.14 -9.30 -29.10
N GLU A 538 23.82 -8.17 -28.91
CA GLU A 538 23.33 -6.96 -28.21
C GLU A 538 22.39 -6.12 -29.08
N GLU A 539 21.13 -5.93 -28.65
CA GLU A 539 20.23 -4.86 -29.15
C GLU A 539 19.54 -4.10 -28.00
N ASP A 540 19.04 -2.89 -28.27
CA ASP A 540 18.59 -1.88 -27.31
C ASP A 540 17.58 -2.38 -26.23
N GLU A 541 17.69 -1.83 -25.00
CA GLU A 541 16.60 -1.85 -24.02
C GLU A 541 15.43 -0.97 -24.51
N GLY A 542 14.63 -1.52 -25.42
CA GLY A 542 13.54 -0.81 -26.10
C GLY A 542 12.51 -0.21 -25.15
N TYR A 543 12.03 0.99 -25.49
CA TYR A 543 10.98 1.71 -24.77
C TYR A 543 9.72 0.82 -24.63
N ILE A 544 9.39 0.44 -23.39
CA ILE A 544 8.14 -0.26 -23.07
C ILE A 544 7.06 0.82 -22.86
N PRO A 545 6.05 0.92 -23.76
CA PRO A 545 5.04 1.96 -23.66
C PRO A 545 4.13 1.77 -22.43
N GLY A 546 3.75 2.89 -21.85
CA GLY A 546 2.92 2.97 -20.66
C GLY A 546 1.43 2.84 -20.96
N THR A 547 0.65 2.43 -19.95
CA THR A 547 -0.80 2.21 -20.11
C THR A 547 -1.51 3.55 -20.30
N THR A 548 -2.36 3.65 -21.32
CA THR A 548 -3.20 4.85 -21.57
C THR A 548 -4.61 4.67 -20.97
N PRO A 549 -5.41 5.74 -20.79
CA PRO A 549 -6.82 5.62 -20.42
C PRO A 549 -7.61 4.70 -21.35
N MET A 550 -7.29 4.70 -22.64
CA MET A 550 -7.92 3.86 -23.66
C MET A 550 -7.68 2.37 -23.43
N ASN A 551 -6.52 1.99 -22.89
CA ASN A 551 -6.22 0.61 -22.51
C ASN A 551 -6.89 0.18 -21.19
N MET A 552 -7.39 1.13 -20.39
CA MET A 552 -8.15 0.86 -19.16
C MET A 552 -9.68 0.82 -19.37
N ALA A 553 -10.16 1.17 -20.57
CA ALA A 553 -11.58 1.14 -20.91
C ALA A 553 -12.12 -0.31 -20.86
N THR A 554 -13.08 -0.57 -19.96
CA THR A 554 -13.63 -1.91 -19.75
C THR A 554 -14.95 -2.13 -20.51
N SER A 555 -15.77 -1.10 -20.67
CA SER A 555 -16.97 -1.11 -21.53
C SER A 555 -16.72 -0.51 -22.92
N PRO A 556 -17.47 -0.96 -23.95
CA PRO A 556 -17.56 -0.26 -25.25
C PRO A 556 -17.97 1.20 -25.09
N GLU A 557 -18.93 1.50 -24.20
CA GLU A 557 -19.43 2.85 -24.00
C GLU A 557 -18.35 3.83 -23.48
N VAL A 558 -17.38 3.37 -22.69
CA VAL A 558 -16.20 4.18 -22.32
C VAL A 558 -15.24 4.30 -23.50
N TYR A 559 -15.00 3.23 -24.25
CA TYR A 559 -14.12 3.22 -25.42
C TYR A 559 -14.60 4.19 -26.51
N ASP A 560 -15.90 4.23 -26.79
CA ASP A 560 -16.52 5.14 -27.78
C ASP A 560 -16.40 6.61 -27.36
N ILE A 561 -16.63 6.92 -26.08
CA ILE A 561 -16.41 8.27 -25.50
C ILE A 561 -14.95 8.71 -25.62
N LEU A 562 -13.99 7.79 -25.44
CA LEU A 562 -12.56 8.07 -25.56
C LEU A 562 -12.09 8.23 -27.02
N ASN A 563 -12.77 7.60 -27.99
CA ASN A 563 -12.59 7.88 -29.42
C ASN A 563 -13.19 9.23 -29.85
N GLY A 564 -14.06 9.84 -29.04
CA GLY A 564 -14.73 11.11 -29.34
C GLY A 564 -16.11 10.99 -30.01
N GLU A 565 -16.76 9.83 -29.93
CA GLU A 565 -18.17 9.70 -30.33
C GLU A 565 -19.11 10.46 -29.38
N GLU A 566 -20.23 10.98 -29.89
CA GLU A 566 -21.17 11.77 -29.08
C GLU A 566 -21.88 10.89 -28.03
N TYR A 567 -21.74 11.25 -26.73
CA TYR A 567 -22.38 10.54 -25.62
C TYR A 567 -23.92 10.62 -25.66
N GLN A 568 -24.56 9.56 -26.15
CA GLN A 568 -26.03 9.47 -26.22
C GLN A 568 -26.63 8.88 -24.93
N LEU A 569 -27.64 9.57 -24.38
CA LEU A 569 -28.35 9.16 -23.17
C LEU A 569 -29.36 8.03 -23.46
N THR A 570 -28.95 6.78 -23.26
CA THR A 570 -29.76 5.57 -23.45
C THR A 570 -30.75 5.34 -22.30
N THR A 571 -31.90 6.03 -22.35
CA THR A 571 -32.97 5.89 -21.35
C THR A 571 -33.81 4.62 -21.56
N THR A 572 -33.40 3.49 -20.98
CA THR A 572 -34.22 2.28 -20.88
C THR A 572 -34.31 1.78 -19.43
N VAL A 573 -35.36 2.20 -18.71
CA VAL A 573 -35.68 1.72 -17.35
C VAL A 573 -36.81 0.71 -17.41
N VAL A 574 -36.58 -0.49 -16.88
CA VAL A 574 -37.65 -1.46 -16.55
C VAL A 574 -37.87 -1.41 -15.03
N PRO A 575 -39.01 -0.92 -14.54
CA PRO A 575 -39.17 -0.60 -13.12
C PRO A 575 -39.60 -1.80 -12.26
N PRO A 576 -38.95 -2.06 -11.11
CA PRO A 576 -39.53 -2.83 -10.01
C PRO A 576 -40.64 -2.01 -9.34
N GLN A 577 -41.79 -2.63 -9.06
CA GLN A 577 -42.96 -1.96 -8.50
C GLN A 577 -42.75 -1.58 -7.02
N GLY A 578 -43.03 -0.33 -6.62
CA GLY A 578 -42.82 0.12 -5.24
C GLY A 578 -43.30 1.53 -4.90
N MET A 579 -44.61 1.78 -4.95
CA MET A 579 -45.34 2.98 -4.48
C MET A 579 -44.51 4.23 -4.11
N ASN A 580 -44.25 5.09 -5.08
CA ASN A 580 -44.29 6.54 -4.92
C ASN A 580 -44.93 7.14 -6.18
N THR A 581 -45.64 8.28 -6.06
CA THR A 581 -46.46 8.79 -7.17
C THR A 581 -45.62 9.61 -8.15
N GLU A 582 -45.15 8.93 -9.20
CA GLU A 582 -44.42 9.52 -10.33
C GLU A 582 -45.21 10.65 -11.02
N MET A 583 -44.50 11.58 -11.66
CA MET A 583 -45.05 12.79 -12.26
C MET A 583 -45.69 12.55 -13.64
N ASN A 584 -46.62 11.59 -13.73
CA ASN A 584 -47.37 11.31 -14.97
C ASN A 584 -48.45 12.39 -15.21
N ILE A 585 -48.02 13.57 -15.65
CA ILE A 585 -48.88 14.67 -16.10
C ILE A 585 -49.05 14.53 -17.61
N ASN A 586 -50.29 14.45 -18.09
CA ASN A 586 -50.55 14.27 -19.53
C ASN A 586 -49.99 15.44 -20.36
N TYR A 587 -49.71 15.19 -21.64
CA TYR A 587 -49.07 16.13 -22.55
C TYR A 587 -49.75 17.51 -22.65
N HIS A 588 -51.09 17.55 -22.72
CA HIS A 588 -51.86 18.79 -22.81
C HIS A 588 -51.75 19.61 -21.51
N SER A 589 -51.89 18.94 -20.37
CA SER A 589 -51.71 19.51 -19.04
C SER A 589 -50.28 20.01 -18.78
N LYS A 590 -49.26 19.31 -19.30
CA LYS A 590 -47.86 19.75 -19.24
C LYS A 590 -47.65 21.01 -20.09
N GLN A 591 -48.30 21.11 -21.25
CA GLN A 591 -48.27 22.30 -22.12
C GLN A 591 -48.94 23.52 -21.47
N GLU A 592 -50.11 23.35 -20.85
CA GLU A 592 -50.78 24.41 -20.07
C GLU A 592 -49.93 24.88 -18.88
N LEU A 593 -49.28 23.94 -18.16
CA LEU A 593 -48.40 24.27 -17.04
C LEU A 593 -47.16 25.06 -17.50
N CYS A 594 -46.60 24.74 -18.67
CA CYS A 594 -45.51 25.52 -19.28
C CYS A 594 -45.96 26.96 -19.57
N GLN A 595 -47.14 27.15 -20.18
CA GLN A 595 -47.68 28.49 -20.46
C GLN A 595 -47.91 29.30 -19.18
N ALA A 596 -48.42 28.67 -18.11
CA ALA A 596 -48.58 29.32 -16.80
C ALA A 596 -47.24 29.68 -16.12
N LEU A 597 -46.15 29.00 -16.47
CA LEU A 597 -44.80 29.22 -15.94
C LEU A 597 -43.96 30.21 -16.74
N GLU A 598 -44.19 30.30 -18.05
CA GLU A 598 -43.54 31.26 -18.95
C GLU A 598 -44.27 32.60 -19.00
N GLY A 599 -45.59 32.61 -18.73
CA GLY A 599 -46.40 33.82 -18.58
C GLY A 599 -46.10 34.68 -17.33
N GLN A 600 -45.29 34.19 -16.40
CA GLN A 600 -44.75 34.98 -15.28
C GLN A 600 -43.22 35.13 -15.43
N THR A 601 -42.74 36.37 -15.56
CA THR A 601 -41.32 36.70 -15.72
C THR A 601 -40.50 36.16 -14.54
N GLY A 602 -39.60 35.20 -14.80
CA GLY A 602 -38.77 34.55 -13.78
C GLY A 602 -39.46 33.44 -12.97
N GLY A 603 -40.70 33.07 -13.29
CA GLY A 603 -41.47 32.04 -12.57
C GLY A 603 -40.81 30.65 -12.63
N TRP A 604 -40.48 30.18 -13.84
CA TRP A 604 -39.77 28.91 -14.02
C TRP A 604 -38.32 28.95 -13.48
N GLU A 605 -37.62 30.08 -13.54
CA GLU A 605 -36.26 30.22 -13.00
C GLU A 605 -36.25 30.09 -11.47
N SER A 606 -37.19 30.78 -10.82
CA SER A 606 -37.38 30.71 -9.37
C SER A 606 -37.77 29.30 -8.93
N LEU A 607 -38.58 28.61 -9.73
CA LEU A 607 -38.94 27.20 -9.51
C LEU A 607 -37.73 26.27 -9.70
N ALA A 608 -36.88 26.51 -10.70
CA ALA A 608 -35.65 25.73 -10.91
C ALA A 608 -34.72 25.83 -9.69
N HIS A 609 -34.56 27.02 -9.11
CA HIS A 609 -33.81 27.19 -7.86
C HIS A 609 -34.49 26.54 -6.65
N ALA A 610 -35.82 26.62 -6.52
CA ALA A 610 -36.57 25.97 -5.45
C ALA A 610 -36.51 24.43 -5.50
N LEU A 611 -36.50 23.84 -6.70
CA LEU A 611 -36.41 22.40 -6.95
C LEU A 611 -34.95 21.89 -7.06
N GLY A 612 -33.94 22.72 -6.74
CA GLY A 612 -32.52 22.33 -6.75
C GLY A 612 -31.86 22.26 -8.15
N LEU A 613 -32.63 22.35 -9.23
CA LEU A 613 -32.17 22.32 -10.63
C LEU A 613 -31.54 23.64 -11.12
N GLY A 614 -31.39 24.65 -10.24
CA GLY A 614 -30.96 26.00 -10.59
C GLY A 614 -29.58 26.15 -11.25
N ILE A 615 -28.75 25.10 -11.25
CA ILE A 615 -27.50 25.03 -12.02
C ILE A 615 -27.79 24.97 -13.53
N LEU A 616 -28.90 24.35 -13.92
CA LEU A 616 -29.30 24.17 -15.32
C LEU A 616 -30.09 25.37 -15.88
N THR A 617 -30.48 26.35 -15.06
CA THR A 617 -31.24 27.55 -15.48
C THR A 617 -30.60 28.25 -16.69
N SER A 618 -29.26 28.37 -16.70
CA SER A 618 -28.51 28.97 -17.81
C SER A 618 -28.63 28.19 -19.12
N ALA A 619 -28.71 26.85 -19.06
CA ALA A 619 -28.90 25.99 -20.23
C ALA A 619 -30.37 25.97 -20.68
N PHE A 620 -31.32 25.91 -19.74
CA PHE A 620 -32.75 25.99 -20.05
C PHE A 620 -33.12 27.32 -20.73
N ARG A 621 -32.45 28.44 -20.40
CA ARG A 621 -32.60 29.74 -21.07
C ARG A 621 -32.29 29.74 -22.58
N LEU A 622 -31.56 28.74 -23.07
CA LEU A 622 -31.23 28.59 -24.50
C LEU A 622 -32.28 27.75 -25.25
N SER A 623 -33.26 27.17 -24.55
CA SER A 623 -34.39 26.43 -25.12
C SER A 623 -35.48 27.37 -25.65
N SER A 624 -36.20 26.93 -26.69
CA SER A 624 -37.43 27.59 -27.16
C SER A 624 -38.60 27.50 -26.18
N CYS A 625 -38.54 26.59 -25.20
CA CYS A 625 -39.49 26.47 -24.09
C CYS A 625 -38.74 26.09 -22.79
N PRO A 626 -38.19 27.08 -22.06
CA PRO A 626 -37.42 26.83 -20.84
C PRO A 626 -38.19 26.13 -19.72
N ALA A 627 -39.49 26.43 -19.54
CA ALA A 627 -40.30 25.76 -18.53
C ALA A 627 -40.59 24.30 -18.89
N GLY A 628 -40.72 24.00 -20.18
CA GLY A 628 -40.80 22.62 -20.67
C GLY A 628 -39.54 21.82 -20.32
N LYS A 629 -38.36 22.37 -20.59
CA LYS A 629 -37.08 21.71 -20.26
C LYS A 629 -36.80 21.60 -18.77
N LEU A 630 -37.29 22.53 -17.95
CA LEU A 630 -37.29 22.37 -16.50
C LEU A 630 -38.15 21.17 -16.08
N LEU A 631 -39.39 21.07 -16.57
CA LEU A 631 -40.31 19.98 -16.19
C LEU A 631 -39.84 18.62 -16.71
N ASP A 632 -39.33 18.54 -17.95
CA ASP A 632 -38.67 17.34 -18.49
C ASP A 632 -37.52 16.88 -17.58
N SER A 633 -36.64 17.80 -17.17
CA SER A 633 -35.48 17.47 -16.33
C SER A 633 -35.87 17.09 -14.91
N TYR A 634 -36.94 17.68 -14.37
CA TYR A 634 -37.45 17.37 -13.04
C TYR A 634 -38.13 15.99 -13.00
N GLU A 635 -38.91 15.66 -14.03
CA GLU A 635 -39.52 14.34 -14.24
C GLU A 635 -38.45 13.25 -14.38
N VAL A 636 -37.41 13.49 -15.19
CA VAL A 636 -36.24 12.59 -15.34
C VAL A 636 -35.42 12.48 -14.03
N SER A 637 -35.43 13.50 -13.17
CA SER A 637 -34.81 13.44 -11.84
C SER A 637 -35.64 12.69 -10.78
N GLY A 638 -36.83 12.20 -11.14
CA GLY A 638 -37.73 11.46 -10.24
C GLY A 638 -38.53 12.33 -9.26
N GLY A 639 -38.64 13.64 -9.51
CA GLY A 639 -39.31 14.57 -8.62
C GLY A 639 -40.84 14.38 -8.57
N THR A 640 -41.45 14.52 -7.38
CA THR A 640 -42.89 14.25 -7.24
C THR A 640 -43.77 15.45 -7.52
N VAL A 641 -45.04 15.17 -7.86
CA VAL A 641 -46.10 16.19 -8.03
C VAL A 641 -46.34 17.00 -6.75
N ARG A 642 -46.12 16.41 -5.56
CA ARG A 642 -46.30 17.09 -4.28
C ARG A 642 -45.25 18.18 -4.06
N GLU A 643 -43.98 17.85 -4.28
CA GLU A 643 -42.85 18.77 -4.19
C GLU A 643 -42.95 19.87 -5.25
N LEU A 644 -43.39 19.54 -6.47
CA LEU A 644 -43.67 20.53 -7.52
C LEU A 644 -44.75 21.52 -7.07
N VAL A 645 -45.87 21.04 -6.51
CA VAL A 645 -46.95 21.90 -5.99
C VAL A 645 -46.49 22.74 -4.78
N GLU A 646 -45.54 22.26 -3.97
CA GLU A 646 -44.96 23.01 -2.86
C GLU A 646 -43.97 24.09 -3.34
N GLY A 647 -43.08 23.76 -4.28
CA GLY A 647 -42.20 24.71 -4.95
C GLY A 647 -42.97 25.82 -5.67
N LEU A 648 -44.03 25.48 -6.40
CA LEU A 648 -44.91 26.45 -7.07
C LEU A 648 -45.65 27.37 -6.08
N LYS A 649 -46.04 26.87 -4.90
CA LYS A 649 -46.58 27.69 -3.80
C LYS A 649 -45.52 28.63 -3.24
N HIS A 650 -44.28 28.16 -3.07
CA HIS A 650 -43.16 28.96 -2.56
C HIS A 650 -42.76 30.09 -3.52
N VAL A 651 -42.82 29.83 -4.83
CA VAL A 651 -42.63 30.82 -5.91
C VAL A 651 -43.85 31.76 -6.07
N GLY A 652 -45.00 31.42 -5.50
CA GLY A 652 -46.21 32.24 -5.51
C GLY A 652 -47.04 32.16 -6.80
N ASN A 653 -46.75 31.23 -7.73
CA ASN A 653 -47.51 31.08 -8.97
C ASN A 653 -48.84 30.33 -8.71
N SER A 654 -49.80 31.05 -8.14
CA SER A 654 -51.11 30.54 -7.76
C SER A 654 -51.92 29.97 -8.93
N SER A 655 -51.65 30.41 -10.17
CA SER A 655 -52.30 29.89 -11.38
C SER A 655 -51.84 28.46 -11.69
N ALA A 656 -50.53 28.22 -11.76
CA ALA A 656 -49.95 26.88 -11.94
C ALA A 656 -50.32 25.94 -10.78
N VAL A 657 -50.35 26.44 -9.54
CA VAL A 657 -50.81 25.68 -8.36
C VAL A 657 -52.29 25.29 -8.48
N SER A 658 -53.16 26.18 -8.98
CA SER A 658 -54.59 25.92 -9.13
C SER A 658 -54.87 24.93 -10.27
N LEU A 659 -54.13 25.01 -11.38
CA LEU A 659 -54.18 24.02 -12.46
C LEU A 659 -53.83 22.62 -11.94
N LEU A 660 -52.68 22.45 -11.27
CA LEU A 660 -52.27 21.16 -10.71
C LEU A 660 -53.28 20.62 -9.68
N GLN A 661 -53.84 21.48 -8.81
CA GLN A 661 -54.84 21.05 -7.82
C GLN A 661 -56.23 20.76 -8.42
N ALA A 662 -56.57 21.33 -9.57
CA ALA A 662 -57.74 20.93 -10.35
C ALA A 662 -57.50 19.59 -11.05
N MET A 663 -56.31 19.37 -11.62
CA MET A 663 -55.96 18.10 -12.29
C MET A 663 -55.84 16.92 -11.31
N CYS A 664 -55.64 17.18 -10.01
CA CYS A 664 -55.74 16.18 -8.94
C CYS A 664 -57.17 16.02 -8.36
N LYS A 665 -58.21 16.56 -9.01
CA LYS A 665 -59.62 16.44 -8.61
C LYS A 665 -60.51 16.15 -9.82
N GLU A 666 -61.00 14.91 -9.94
CA GLU A 666 -62.04 14.62 -10.91
C GLU A 666 -63.34 15.40 -10.61
N PRO A 667 -64.09 15.83 -11.64
CA PRO A 667 -65.42 16.40 -11.48
C PRO A 667 -66.47 15.29 -11.29
N GLU A 668 -67.31 15.40 -10.26
CA GLU A 668 -68.48 14.54 -10.11
C GLU A 668 -69.63 14.94 -11.06
N ALA A 669 -70.57 14.00 -11.26
CA ALA A 669 -71.81 14.07 -12.05
C ALA A 669 -71.61 13.96 -13.58
N VAL A 670 -72.57 13.43 -14.38
CA VAL A 670 -74.02 13.28 -14.16
C VAL A 670 -74.53 11.86 -14.55
N HIS A 671 -75.64 11.43 -13.95
CA HIS A 671 -76.34 10.16 -14.23
C HIS A 671 -76.71 9.92 -15.71
N THR A 672 -76.73 8.65 -16.12
CA THR A 672 -77.98 8.00 -16.59
C THR A 672 -77.92 6.48 -16.52
N THR A 673 -78.93 5.86 -15.91
CA THR A 673 -79.19 4.40 -15.96
C THR A 673 -80.52 4.12 -16.64
N PRO A 674 -80.58 3.07 -17.47
CA PRO A 674 -81.54 1.97 -17.23
C PRO A 674 -80.77 0.68 -16.83
N GLN A 675 -81.19 -0.12 -15.83
CA GLN A 675 -82.26 -1.13 -15.91
C GLN A 675 -81.95 -2.26 -16.93
N LEU A 676 -82.02 -3.57 -16.61
CA LEU A 676 -82.71 -4.29 -15.52
C LEU A 676 -81.97 -5.58 -15.08
N THR A 677 -82.32 -6.09 -13.89
CA THR A 677 -82.22 -7.50 -13.38
C THR A 677 -80.86 -8.24 -13.41
N GLY A 678 -80.38 -8.86 -12.31
CA GLY A 678 -80.83 -8.85 -10.91
C GLY A 678 -80.58 -10.16 -10.14
N ASN A 679 -80.38 -10.05 -8.82
CA ASN A 679 -80.43 -11.12 -7.79
C ASN A 679 -79.31 -12.19 -7.83
N ILE A 680 -78.84 -12.80 -6.72
CA ILE A 680 -79.05 -12.60 -5.26
C ILE A 680 -77.86 -13.22 -4.47
N ASP A 681 -77.66 -12.75 -3.24
CA ASP A 681 -77.00 -13.43 -2.10
C ASP A 681 -75.52 -13.90 -2.26
N GLY A 682 -74.74 -14.10 -1.18
CA GLY A 682 -75.01 -13.89 0.24
C GLY A 682 -73.79 -14.28 1.11
N ALA A 683 -73.63 -13.61 2.26
CA ALA A 683 -72.48 -13.67 3.18
C ALA A 683 -72.00 -15.08 3.63
N PHE A 684 -70.75 -15.18 4.14
CA PHE A 684 -70.52 -15.31 5.60
C PHE A 684 -69.05 -15.09 6.06
N LEU A 685 -68.87 -14.89 7.37
CA LEU A 685 -67.60 -14.71 8.10
C LEU A 685 -67.02 -16.06 8.59
N GLY A 686 -65.69 -16.15 8.82
CA GLY A 686 -65.09 -17.38 9.38
C GLY A 686 -63.58 -17.41 9.64
N ASN A 687 -63.11 -16.68 10.66
CA ASN A 687 -61.88 -16.84 11.47
C ASN A 687 -60.69 -17.74 11.02
N VAL A 688 -59.53 -17.11 10.87
CA VAL A 688 -58.27 -17.33 11.64
C VAL A 688 -58.05 -18.67 12.36
N VAL A 689 -56.90 -19.33 12.07
CA VAL A 689 -55.86 -19.76 13.04
C VAL A 689 -54.54 -20.09 12.29
N GLU A 690 -53.41 -20.04 13.00
CA GLU A 690 -52.02 -20.16 12.50
C GLU A 690 -51.60 -21.59 12.09
N HIS A 691 -50.50 -21.71 11.32
CA HIS A 691 -49.38 -22.59 11.72
C HIS A 691 -48.06 -22.32 10.96
N GLN A 692 -46.99 -23.01 11.38
CA GLN A 692 -45.57 -22.71 11.13
C GLN A 692 -44.94 -23.39 9.87
N PRO A 693 -43.73 -22.96 9.43
CA PRO A 693 -43.16 -23.34 8.13
C PRO A 693 -42.46 -24.71 8.10
N LYS A 694 -42.11 -25.18 6.88
CA LYS A 694 -41.25 -26.36 6.61
C LYS A 694 -40.25 -26.10 5.49
N VAL A 695 -39.15 -26.86 5.49
CA VAL A 695 -37.97 -26.70 4.61
C VAL A 695 -37.77 -27.92 3.72
N VAL A 696 -37.75 -27.73 2.38
CA VAL A 696 -37.24 -28.63 1.32
C VAL A 696 -36.88 -27.76 0.10
N GLY A 697 -35.85 -28.01 -0.73
CA GLY A 697 -34.73 -28.95 -0.57
C GLY A 697 -34.16 -29.48 -1.90
N SER A 698 -33.00 -28.95 -2.34
CA SER A 698 -32.09 -29.47 -3.41
C SER A 698 -32.56 -29.55 -4.87
N SER A 699 -31.71 -29.12 -5.82
CA SER A 699 -31.11 -29.95 -6.90
C SER A 699 -30.42 -29.11 -8.02
N LEU A 700 -29.52 -29.74 -8.78
CA LEU A 700 -28.83 -29.24 -9.98
C LEU A 700 -29.22 -30.07 -11.21
N PRO A 701 -29.05 -29.53 -12.43
CA PRO A 701 -28.48 -30.34 -13.52
C PRO A 701 -27.43 -29.60 -14.39
N LYS A 702 -26.84 -30.32 -15.38
CA LYS A 702 -25.80 -29.85 -16.34
C LYS A 702 -26.19 -30.18 -17.81
N GLY A 703 -25.61 -29.44 -18.77
CA GLY A 703 -25.60 -29.63 -20.25
C GLY A 703 -25.08 -28.32 -20.89
N VAL A 704 -24.12 -28.19 -21.84
CA VAL A 704 -23.59 -29.02 -22.96
C VAL A 704 -24.62 -29.21 -24.09
N VAL A 705 -24.40 -28.99 -25.41
CA VAL A 705 -23.21 -28.62 -26.27
C VAL A 705 -23.40 -27.20 -26.95
N HIS A 706 -22.97 -26.73 -28.16
CA HIS A 706 -22.31 -27.20 -29.42
C HIS A 706 -21.49 -26.05 -30.11
N GLU A 707 -20.37 -26.38 -30.77
CA GLU A 707 -19.84 -26.06 -32.14
C GLU A 707 -20.29 -24.80 -32.98
N THR A 708 -19.57 -24.21 -33.98
CA THR A 708 -18.18 -24.25 -34.54
C THR A 708 -17.93 -23.17 -35.65
N PHE A 709 -16.74 -22.51 -35.69
CA PHE A 709 -15.96 -21.94 -36.86
C PHE A 709 -16.65 -20.99 -37.92
N PRO A 710 -15.95 -20.38 -38.93
CA PRO A 710 -14.50 -20.23 -39.28
C PRO A 710 -13.99 -18.73 -39.24
N LEU A 711 -12.70 -18.32 -39.27
CA LEU A 711 -11.64 -18.34 -40.33
C LEU A 711 -12.15 -17.82 -41.71
N CYS A 712 -11.57 -16.88 -42.50
CA CYS A 712 -10.24 -16.22 -42.65
C CYS A 712 -10.43 -14.93 -43.56
N PRO A 713 -9.46 -14.38 -44.33
CA PRO A 713 -8.25 -13.62 -43.95
C PRO A 713 -8.00 -12.28 -44.73
N GLY A 714 -6.99 -11.49 -44.33
CA GLY A 714 -5.96 -11.00 -45.29
C GLY A 714 -6.00 -9.58 -45.93
N MET A 715 -4.94 -8.80 -45.61
CA MET A 715 -4.09 -8.00 -46.53
C MET A 715 -4.47 -6.60 -47.10
N HIS A 716 -3.47 -5.71 -46.98
CA HIS A 716 -3.06 -4.59 -47.85
C HIS A 716 -3.97 -3.36 -48.08
N ASN A 717 -3.45 -2.18 -47.69
CA ASN A 717 -2.71 -1.34 -48.65
C ASN A 717 -1.77 -0.32 -47.99
N HIS A 718 -0.66 0.01 -48.65
CA HIS A 718 0.18 1.17 -48.30
C HIS A 718 -0.41 2.47 -48.87
N ARG A 719 -0.17 3.60 -48.20
CA ARG A 719 0.26 4.84 -48.91
C ARG A 719 1.00 5.81 -48.00
N LEU A 720 2.26 6.06 -48.34
CA LEU A 720 3.03 7.24 -47.93
C LEU A 720 2.48 8.48 -48.67
N PHE A 721 2.54 9.68 -48.06
CA PHE A 721 3.50 10.75 -48.45
C PHE A 721 3.27 12.07 -47.68
N THR A 722 4.36 12.61 -47.08
CA THR A 722 4.73 14.03 -46.85
C THR A 722 3.71 15.10 -46.39
N GLY A 723 4.09 15.94 -45.41
CA GLY A 723 3.30 17.14 -45.07
C GLY A 723 3.86 18.15 -44.03
N THR A 724 5.16 18.48 -44.06
CA THR A 724 5.78 19.72 -43.49
C THR A 724 5.15 20.45 -42.30
N PHE A 725 5.88 20.52 -41.17
CA PHE A 725 5.79 21.64 -40.22
C PHE A 725 5.98 23.00 -40.93
N PRO A 726 5.43 24.09 -40.36
CA PRO A 726 6.35 25.10 -39.85
C PRO A 726 6.05 25.56 -38.42
N VAL A 727 7.12 25.95 -37.71
CA VAL A 727 7.08 26.63 -36.41
C VAL A 727 6.51 28.05 -36.57
N VAL A 728 5.64 28.46 -35.64
CA VAL A 728 5.39 29.88 -35.34
C VAL A 728 5.49 30.08 -33.83
N SER A 729 6.23 31.11 -33.42
CA SER A 729 6.54 31.44 -32.02
C SER A 729 5.87 32.74 -31.58
N ALA A 730 5.51 32.83 -30.30
CA ALA A 730 4.89 33.98 -29.62
C ALA A 730 3.44 34.28 -30.09
N LEU A 731 2.52 34.71 -29.21
CA LEU A 731 2.67 35.38 -27.91
C LEU A 731 1.98 34.65 -26.75
#